data_AF-A0A8J6WGN7-F1
#
_entry.id   AF-A0A8J6WGN7-F1
#
_cell.length_a   1.000
_cell.length_b   1.000
_cell.length_c   1.000
_cell.angle_alpha   90.00
_cell.angle_beta   90.00
_cell.angle_gamma   90.00
#
_symmetry.space_group_name_H-M   'P 1'
#
loop_
_entity.id
_entity.type
_entity.pdbx_description
1 polymer ?
#
loop_
_entity_poly.entity_id
_entity_poly.type
_entity_poly.pdbx_seq_one_letter_code
_entity_poly.pdbx_strand_id
1 'polypeptide(L)'
;MADPAFNTLWQLVGGVLRLDPEAFQVFHQMPDSIVLGLVFVAGFSQAVGQGIVLFVNRVKPLRFVLSLVLSALLFVAGYLFWVLSIWMVSRWLLDQPIPWRVVQGSLALSYLPLMFSFLGAMPYLGVPLLRLLALLSLLAVVFALAVLGQIPVGQAAGHVALGWLGLVVVQQTTVGQPIVNLGRWLANWAAGVQLVVDRGQLKLLIAANPLGPELPGAIPTHISATPLPGALLKPRSRRLTLLWIYGGLGLLALVVALSLEPLRGLMTQWYGQSRPARWFADLIWIGAIALVVGAMLAPLEALGWWAGWYGDGSPPPETPKTDGATTKLPRRYIVYLDGISQATADYQPSVARYLDELDHKLPDDITLVKGLISYSVLNRSLTENRPLAFFWRGVETLTRRLGPWVGMIINIRNILIVAVSADQRFGPIYNQGVAQQVYESLLENGYPVQGGIPLTLIGYSGGGQIAVGIVPFLKRALGAPIEVVSLAGVIGGNGRVMEAEQLYHLVGSRDPVERLGPIMFPRRWAIAPLSYWNRAKRKGKISFISLGPVGHQVPGGVLDDQAFLPDGRSHLQQTLDLTLDIVAGDLRQYLDIQKIQVVNPGDYYRFQSAPFNHPSYYPVQQTLPAPQYRPVGDWLGRLILPNAHERLQLEGVWFELLHTPPAYQHYLGQRVHLRWRCNPGLKKRFQAVTRDIHFSAEAEASHREGMIVPTRLNHWRLVTPLESLAGAHPVDDIIVKLPDPVIVEAIASDEWSTLPLTPHSPTPSLTLTIGNEPIQIAGLYYALVQFLSPVAGANDRYHVVHYNPDTQTFDGLKETVRLPQVVPDGDGIEPSTSRDLERSPLNSTGWYIHGAQAHDGEFVVQALRPRRLFQLRPDRTIASARQGRQHLHRESWENLEQKKGTTESVLIDPKTPSEQAAIAEWQEGDQALLVHVYGGIGGQKREPAARGPVYFGHFAYGIATVAREPLTQELQFDIHYHQVYTHNQRGLVAGTLDWSKYMGDRQWGFLGTRPVSDILIKLPAYTEPFDFNGAAWAALDDLRIELELMTARYRTGDGTGVTYVGPANNCAQDSNQAMYASAAHLEAAVIAHRTTLKAWEANNPDQAQQFQQLLDLRRHLQQKLLPFGSARADWADERESLGSNLSDFPLQTVGRGLLSWRTMLPRKASDTITQLCLRYGASLWVLRTNQVGGHDPTIEPIAPVTL
;
A
#
# COMPACT_ATOMS: atom_id res chain seq x y z
N MET A 1 29.34 -41.20 40.82
CA MET A 1 28.71 -40.94 42.14
C MET A 1 28.13 -39.54 42.07
N ALA A 2 26.81 -39.40 41.97
CA ALA A 2 26.15 -38.10 41.97
C ALA A 2 25.85 -37.71 43.43
N ASP A 3 26.15 -36.48 43.79
CA ASP A 3 25.97 -35.92 45.13
C ASP A 3 24.48 -35.99 45.54
N PRO A 4 24.11 -36.59 46.70
CA PRO A 4 22.72 -36.72 47.13
C PRO A 4 21.95 -35.40 47.18
N ALA A 5 22.63 -34.27 47.45
CA ALA A 5 22.01 -32.95 47.45
C ALA A 5 21.51 -32.50 46.05
N PHE A 6 22.18 -32.94 44.98
CA PHE A 6 21.86 -32.56 43.60
C PHE A 6 20.61 -33.26 43.07
N ASN A 7 20.38 -34.52 43.49
CA ASN A 7 19.15 -35.24 43.17
C ASN A 7 17.92 -34.63 43.87
N THR A 8 18.07 -34.13 45.10
CA THR A 8 16.98 -33.50 45.86
C THR A 8 16.49 -32.20 45.22
N LEU A 9 17.39 -31.38 44.66
CA LEU A 9 17.01 -30.12 43.98
C LEU A 9 16.19 -30.38 42.70
N TRP A 10 16.58 -31.35 41.87
CA TRP A 10 15.85 -31.63 40.63
C TRP A 10 14.52 -32.34 40.88
N GLN A 11 14.41 -33.13 41.95
CA GLN A 11 13.13 -33.66 42.43
C GLN A 11 12.19 -32.52 42.86
N LEU A 12 12.71 -31.52 43.58
CA LEU A 12 11.95 -30.32 43.95
C LEU A 12 11.47 -29.53 42.71
N VAL A 13 12.36 -29.25 41.76
CA VAL A 13 12.01 -28.55 40.51
C VAL A 13 10.94 -29.32 39.73
N GLY A 14 11.11 -30.64 39.58
CA GLY A 14 10.15 -31.51 38.89
C GLY A 14 8.78 -31.56 39.58
N GLY A 15 8.76 -31.59 40.92
CA GLY A 15 7.53 -31.54 41.71
C GLY A 15 6.79 -30.21 41.61
N VAL A 16 7.52 -29.08 41.66
CA VAL A 16 6.92 -27.75 41.48
C VAL A 16 6.35 -27.57 40.06
N LEU A 17 7.03 -28.06 39.02
CA LEU A 17 6.51 -28.02 37.65
C LEU A 17 5.23 -28.85 37.46
N ARG A 18 5.04 -29.90 38.27
CA ARG A 18 3.82 -30.74 38.27
C ARG A 18 2.74 -30.25 39.24
N LEU A 19 3.02 -29.19 40.00
CA LEU A 19 2.18 -28.72 41.11
C LEU A 19 1.91 -29.83 42.14
N ASP A 20 2.94 -30.63 42.47
CA ASP A 20 2.86 -31.71 43.45
C ASP A 20 2.90 -31.14 44.90
N PRO A 21 1.85 -31.35 45.72
CA PRO A 21 1.81 -30.84 47.10
C PRO A 21 3.02 -31.22 47.96
N GLU A 22 3.57 -32.42 47.79
CA GLU A 22 4.69 -32.92 48.61
C GLU A 22 5.96 -32.11 48.35
N ALA A 23 6.18 -31.69 47.10
CA ALA A 23 7.35 -30.90 46.73
C ALA A 23 7.36 -29.51 47.37
N PHE A 24 6.19 -28.89 47.58
CA PHE A 24 6.12 -27.58 48.25
C PHE A 24 6.41 -27.69 49.75
N GLN A 25 6.06 -28.80 50.40
CA GLN A 25 6.25 -28.99 51.84
C GLN A 25 7.72 -29.10 52.26
N VAL A 26 8.61 -29.54 51.36
CA VAL A 26 10.07 -29.64 51.58
C VAL A 26 10.71 -28.29 51.91
N PHE A 27 10.06 -27.17 51.58
CA PHE A 27 10.55 -25.80 51.86
C PHE A 27 10.88 -25.52 53.34
N HIS A 28 10.14 -26.11 54.29
CA HIS A 28 10.31 -25.82 55.73
C HIS A 28 11.71 -26.17 56.26
N GLN A 29 12.47 -26.99 55.52
CA GLN A 29 13.80 -27.48 55.88
C GLN A 29 14.93 -26.69 55.20
N MET A 30 14.63 -25.69 54.36
CA MET A 30 15.63 -24.94 53.61
C MET A 30 16.14 -23.70 54.37
N PRO A 31 17.47 -23.47 54.45
CA PRO A 31 18.06 -22.20 54.90
C PRO A 31 17.76 -21.03 53.95
N ASP A 32 17.60 -19.83 54.49
CA ASP A 32 17.32 -18.61 53.71
C ASP A 32 18.36 -18.31 52.62
N SER A 33 19.62 -18.68 52.85
CA SER A 33 20.71 -18.53 51.87
C SER A 33 20.48 -19.38 50.61
N ILE A 34 19.90 -20.57 50.75
CA ILE A 34 19.54 -21.44 49.62
C ILE A 34 18.35 -20.83 48.87
N VAL A 35 17.35 -20.32 49.60
CA VAL A 35 16.16 -19.67 49.02
C VAL A 35 16.55 -18.47 48.17
N LEU A 36 17.39 -17.56 48.71
CA LEU A 36 17.89 -16.41 47.97
C LEU A 36 18.79 -16.82 46.80
N GLY A 37 19.58 -17.89 46.94
CA GLY A 37 20.38 -18.47 45.87
C GLY A 37 19.52 -18.96 44.70
N LEU A 38 18.39 -19.64 44.96
CA LEU A 38 17.45 -20.10 43.93
C LEU A 38 16.81 -18.92 43.18
N VAL A 39 16.36 -17.90 43.93
CA VAL A 39 15.80 -16.68 43.34
C VAL A 39 16.84 -15.94 42.50
N PHE A 40 18.10 -15.89 42.96
CA PHE A 40 19.20 -15.30 42.19
C PHE A 40 19.45 -16.05 40.88
N VAL A 41 19.49 -17.40 40.91
CA VAL A 41 19.67 -18.20 39.68
C VAL A 41 18.50 -18.01 38.71
N ALA A 42 17.26 -17.95 39.21
CA ALA A 42 16.09 -17.62 38.39
C ALA A 42 16.21 -16.22 37.76
N GLY A 43 16.59 -15.21 38.54
CA GLY A 43 16.80 -13.84 38.07
C GLY A 43 17.94 -13.72 37.05
N PHE A 44 19.05 -14.43 37.26
CA PHE A 44 20.16 -14.48 36.32
C PHE A 44 19.77 -15.17 35.02
N SER A 45 19.05 -16.29 35.10
CA SER A 45 18.50 -17.01 33.95
C SER A 45 17.56 -16.12 33.13
N GLN A 46 16.69 -15.35 33.80
CA GLN A 46 15.81 -14.40 33.15
C GLN A 46 16.58 -13.24 32.49
N ALA A 47 17.60 -12.72 33.15
CA ALA A 47 18.47 -11.68 32.60
C ALA A 47 19.18 -12.17 31.32
N VAL A 48 19.66 -13.43 31.29
CA VAL A 48 20.23 -14.06 30.09
C VAL A 48 19.18 -14.17 28.98
N GLY A 49 17.98 -14.68 29.29
CA GLY A 49 16.90 -14.83 28.30
C GLY A 49 16.41 -13.50 27.69
N GLN A 50 16.59 -12.39 28.42
CA GLN A 50 16.25 -11.02 27.99
C GLN A 50 17.47 -10.19 27.58
N GLY A 51 18.65 -10.80 27.47
CA GLY A 51 19.92 -10.12 27.25
C GLY A 51 20.01 -9.30 25.94
N ILE A 52 19.09 -9.53 25.00
CA ILE A 52 18.97 -8.73 23.77
C ILE A 52 18.92 -7.22 24.05
N VAL A 53 18.25 -6.77 25.12
CA VAL A 53 18.14 -5.34 25.45
C VAL A 53 19.53 -4.70 25.61
N LEU A 54 20.47 -5.41 26.23
CA LEU A 54 21.83 -4.93 26.42
C LEU A 54 22.60 -4.85 25.09
N PHE A 55 22.35 -5.78 24.17
CA PHE A 55 22.91 -5.72 22.82
C PHE A 55 22.37 -4.53 22.02
N VAL A 56 21.04 -4.30 22.04
CA VAL A 56 20.45 -3.17 21.31
C VAL A 56 21.03 -1.83 21.78
N ASN A 57 21.26 -1.71 23.08
CA ASN A 57 21.90 -0.53 23.70
C ASN A 57 23.44 -0.49 23.53
N ARG A 58 24.03 -1.37 22.72
CA ARG A 58 25.47 -1.44 22.43
C ARG A 58 26.36 -1.52 23.68
N VAL A 59 25.92 -2.27 24.69
CA VAL A 59 26.69 -2.45 25.93
C VAL A 59 27.99 -3.22 25.66
N LYS A 60 29.11 -2.73 26.20
CA LYS A 60 30.43 -3.37 26.05
C LYS A 60 30.50 -4.72 26.77
N PRO A 61 31.28 -5.72 26.29
CA PRO A 61 31.27 -7.09 26.84
C PRO A 61 31.50 -7.22 28.36
N LEU A 62 32.42 -6.46 28.95
CA LEU A 62 32.66 -6.52 30.41
C LEU A 62 31.48 -5.96 31.21
N ARG A 63 30.88 -4.86 30.72
CA ARG A 63 29.69 -4.24 31.31
C ARG A 63 28.44 -5.08 31.11
N PHE A 64 28.42 -5.90 30.06
CA PHE A 64 27.35 -6.85 29.79
C PHE A 64 27.21 -7.87 30.93
N VAL A 65 28.32 -8.52 31.33
CA VAL A 65 28.32 -9.47 32.45
C VAL A 65 27.94 -8.79 33.77
N LEU A 66 28.47 -7.60 34.03
CA LEU A 66 28.09 -6.80 35.21
C LEU A 66 26.59 -6.49 35.24
N SER A 67 26.01 -6.16 34.08
CA SER A 67 24.58 -5.86 33.94
C SER A 67 23.70 -7.10 34.19
N LEU A 68 24.15 -8.29 33.78
CA LEU A 68 23.44 -9.55 34.07
C LEU A 68 23.43 -9.85 35.57
N VAL A 69 24.57 -9.72 36.24
CA VAL A 69 24.67 -9.94 37.70
C VAL A 69 23.82 -8.92 38.45
N LEU A 70 23.90 -7.63 38.08
CA LEU A 70 23.07 -6.61 38.71
C LEU A 70 21.58 -6.87 38.48
N SER A 71 21.18 -7.31 37.28
CA SER A 71 19.78 -7.66 36.99
C SER A 71 19.29 -8.80 37.88
N ALA A 72 20.13 -9.81 38.15
CA ALA A 72 19.82 -10.89 39.08
C ALA A 72 19.68 -10.38 40.54
N LEU A 73 20.54 -9.45 40.97
CA LEU A 73 20.44 -8.82 42.30
C LEU A 73 19.16 -7.98 42.43
N LEU A 74 18.82 -7.19 41.40
CA LEU A 74 17.58 -6.40 41.36
C LEU A 74 16.35 -7.31 41.34
N PHE A 75 16.44 -8.49 40.71
CA PHE A 75 15.39 -9.51 40.74
C PHE A 75 15.16 -10.04 42.16
N VAL A 76 16.23 -10.34 42.91
CA VAL A 76 16.13 -10.72 44.33
C VAL A 76 15.53 -9.60 45.19
N ALA A 77 15.87 -8.34 44.93
CA ALA A 77 15.24 -7.21 45.61
C ALA A 77 13.73 -7.14 45.30
N GLY A 78 13.35 -7.28 44.03
CA GLY A 78 11.95 -7.32 43.58
C GLY A 78 11.15 -8.46 44.22
N TYR A 79 11.76 -9.64 44.34
CA TYR A 79 11.22 -10.77 45.09
C TYR A 79 10.90 -10.38 46.55
N LEU A 80 11.86 -9.79 47.27
CA LEU A 80 11.67 -9.39 48.67
C LEU A 80 10.56 -8.36 48.83
N PHE A 81 10.46 -7.39 47.91
CA PHE A 81 9.36 -6.42 47.89
C PHE A 81 8.01 -7.09 47.65
N TRP A 82 7.95 -8.10 46.80
CA TRP A 82 6.70 -8.80 46.53
C TRP A 82 6.29 -9.71 47.69
N VAL A 83 7.23 -10.39 48.36
CA VAL A 83 6.98 -11.10 49.63
C VAL A 83 6.42 -10.14 50.67
N LEU A 84 7.07 -8.97 50.85
CA LEU A 84 6.63 -7.95 51.79
C LEU A 84 5.22 -7.44 51.46
N SER A 85 4.93 -7.20 50.19
CA SER A 85 3.61 -6.73 49.75
C SER A 85 2.51 -7.76 50.04
N ILE A 86 2.71 -9.03 49.66
CA ILE A 86 1.73 -10.10 49.92
C ILE A 86 1.55 -10.29 51.44
N TRP A 87 2.63 -10.27 52.21
CA TRP A 87 2.57 -10.41 53.67
C TRP A 87 1.83 -9.24 54.33
N MET A 88 2.10 -7.99 53.93
CA MET A 88 1.40 -6.82 54.45
C MET A 88 -0.09 -6.85 54.10
N VAL A 89 -0.44 -7.15 52.85
CA VAL A 89 -1.84 -7.26 52.43
C VAL A 89 -2.55 -8.39 53.18
N SER A 90 -1.91 -9.55 53.31
CA SER A 90 -2.45 -10.68 54.09
C SER A 90 -2.68 -10.32 55.55
N ARG A 91 -1.75 -9.57 56.15
CA ARG A 91 -1.80 -9.24 57.58
C ARG A 91 -2.79 -8.13 57.92
N TRP A 92 -3.03 -7.19 57.02
CA TRP A 92 -3.75 -5.95 57.30
C TRP A 92 -5.04 -5.75 56.49
N LEU A 93 -5.20 -6.42 55.34
CA LEU A 93 -6.36 -6.27 54.46
C LEU A 93 -7.24 -7.52 54.37
N LEU A 94 -6.76 -8.68 54.84
CA LEU A 94 -7.45 -9.96 54.70
C LEU A 94 -7.61 -10.65 56.06
N ASP A 95 -8.70 -11.41 56.23
CA ASP A 95 -9.09 -11.99 57.51
C ASP A 95 -8.16 -13.12 57.99
N GLN A 96 -7.42 -13.75 57.07
CA GLN A 96 -6.46 -14.82 57.39
C GLN A 96 -5.01 -14.38 57.18
N PRO A 97 -4.27 -14.05 58.25
CA PRO A 97 -2.87 -13.64 58.14
C PRO A 97 -1.97 -14.84 57.83
N ILE A 98 -1.22 -14.77 56.73
CA ILE A 98 -0.27 -15.79 56.31
C ILE A 98 1.12 -15.47 56.92
N PRO A 99 1.81 -16.44 57.54
CA PRO A 99 3.15 -16.22 58.09
C PRO A 99 4.15 -15.76 57.02
N TRP A 100 5.09 -14.87 57.40
CA TRP A 100 6.14 -14.37 56.50
C TRP A 100 6.88 -15.51 55.78
N ARG A 101 7.29 -16.54 56.54
CA ARG A 101 8.05 -17.68 56.01
C ARG A 101 7.26 -18.48 54.97
N VAL A 102 5.94 -18.56 55.13
CA VAL A 102 5.04 -19.18 54.15
C VAL A 102 5.00 -18.36 52.86
N VAL A 103 4.78 -17.05 52.95
CA VAL A 103 4.77 -16.15 51.77
C VAL A 103 6.12 -16.18 51.04
N GLN A 104 7.22 -16.09 51.81
CA GLN A 104 8.60 -16.14 51.30
C GLN A 104 8.85 -17.45 50.53
N GLY A 105 8.44 -18.59 51.10
CA GLY A 105 8.61 -19.90 50.48
C GLY A 105 7.75 -20.14 49.27
N SER A 106 6.46 -19.79 49.35
CA SER A 106 5.55 -19.92 48.22
C SER A 106 6.05 -19.14 47.01
N LEU A 107 6.57 -17.94 47.23
CA LEU A 107 7.10 -17.10 46.16
C LEU A 107 8.45 -17.61 45.63
N ALA A 108 9.35 -18.07 46.49
CA ALA A 108 10.65 -18.59 46.05
C ALA A 108 10.51 -19.87 45.22
N LEU A 109 9.68 -20.82 45.67
CA LEU A 109 9.39 -22.05 44.94
C LEU A 109 8.72 -21.73 43.59
N SER A 110 7.84 -20.72 43.55
CA SER A 110 7.19 -20.29 42.31
C SER A 110 8.15 -19.79 41.23
N TYR A 111 9.38 -19.44 41.58
CA TYR A 111 10.42 -19.00 40.65
C TYR A 111 11.32 -20.11 40.12
N LEU A 112 11.19 -21.34 40.64
CA LEU A 112 11.93 -22.49 40.09
C LEU A 112 11.69 -22.71 38.58
N PRO A 113 10.47 -22.56 38.03
CA PRO A 113 10.28 -22.60 36.58
C PRO A 113 11.09 -21.53 35.83
N LEU A 114 11.32 -20.36 36.44
CA LEU A 114 12.07 -19.27 35.81
C LEU A 114 13.58 -19.54 35.75
N MET A 115 14.10 -20.58 36.43
CA MET A 115 15.48 -21.05 36.22
C MET A 115 15.73 -21.49 34.78
N PHE A 116 14.69 -21.85 34.02
CA PHE A 116 14.77 -22.18 32.60
C PHE A 116 14.62 -20.98 31.66
N SER A 117 14.51 -19.75 32.19
CA SER A 117 14.30 -18.53 31.38
C SER A 117 15.44 -18.23 30.41
N PHE A 118 16.65 -18.75 30.63
CA PHE A 118 17.77 -18.64 29.70
C PHE A 118 17.45 -19.24 28.32
N LEU A 119 16.56 -20.24 28.25
CA LEU A 119 16.03 -20.81 27.00
C LEU A 119 15.24 -19.77 26.19
N GLY A 120 14.82 -18.67 26.83
CA GLY A 120 14.27 -17.49 26.17
C GLY A 120 15.21 -16.87 25.13
N ALA A 121 16.53 -17.10 25.22
CA ALA A 121 17.50 -16.65 24.23
C ALA A 121 17.39 -17.38 22.88
N MET A 122 16.70 -18.54 22.82
CA MET A 122 16.49 -19.25 21.56
C MET A 122 15.63 -18.42 20.59
N PRO A 123 15.98 -18.39 19.29
CA PRO A 123 15.16 -17.76 18.27
C PRO A 123 13.82 -18.48 18.15
N TYR A 124 12.79 -17.68 17.94
CA TYR A 124 11.40 -18.05 17.66
C TYR A 124 10.66 -18.74 18.83
N LEU A 125 11.18 -19.85 19.37
CA LEU A 125 10.59 -20.59 20.51
C LEU A 125 10.78 -19.90 21.86
N GLY A 126 11.76 -19.00 21.98
CA GLY A 126 12.09 -18.36 23.25
C GLY A 126 10.94 -17.53 23.85
N VAL A 127 10.19 -16.77 23.04
CA VAL A 127 9.08 -15.94 23.56
C VAL A 127 7.89 -16.78 24.06
N PRO A 128 7.37 -17.76 23.30
CA PRO A 128 6.36 -18.68 23.83
C PRO A 128 6.81 -19.38 25.10
N LEU A 129 8.06 -19.84 25.16
CA LEU A 129 8.59 -20.53 26.33
C LEU A 129 8.65 -19.61 27.55
N LEU A 130 9.15 -18.37 27.41
CA LEU A 130 9.15 -17.39 28.51
C LEU A 130 7.72 -17.11 29.03
N ARG A 131 6.72 -17.05 28.14
CA ARG A 131 5.32 -16.88 28.54
C ARG A 131 4.78 -18.11 29.28
N LEU A 132 5.12 -19.31 28.82
CA LEU A 132 4.75 -20.55 29.48
C LEU A 132 5.37 -20.63 30.89
N LEU A 133 6.67 -20.34 31.02
CA LEU A 133 7.35 -20.32 32.31
C LEU A 133 6.78 -19.26 33.26
N ALA A 134 6.43 -18.07 32.76
CA ALA A 134 5.77 -17.04 33.55
C ALA A 134 4.37 -17.47 34.01
N LEU A 135 3.59 -18.15 33.16
CA LEU A 135 2.29 -18.70 33.51
C LEU A 135 2.43 -19.81 34.58
N LEU A 136 3.37 -20.73 34.40
CA LEU A 136 3.66 -21.78 35.39
C LEU A 136 4.11 -21.18 36.72
N SER A 137 4.92 -20.13 36.71
CA SER A 137 5.34 -19.40 37.91
C SER A 137 4.14 -18.76 38.63
N LEU A 138 3.22 -18.14 37.88
CA LEU A 138 2.00 -17.55 38.43
C LEU A 138 1.08 -18.63 39.06
N LEU A 139 0.91 -19.77 38.39
CA LEU A 139 0.14 -20.89 38.94
C LEU A 139 0.82 -21.48 40.18
N ALA A 140 2.14 -21.62 40.15
CA ALA A 140 2.92 -22.15 41.25
C ALA A 140 2.85 -21.25 42.50
N VAL A 141 2.86 -19.91 42.39
CA VAL A 141 2.72 -19.05 43.58
C VAL A 141 1.36 -19.21 44.24
N VAL A 142 0.27 -19.25 43.46
CA VAL A 142 -1.10 -19.42 43.99
C VAL A 142 -1.24 -20.79 44.65
N PHE A 143 -0.75 -21.84 44.00
CA PHE A 143 -0.82 -23.20 44.53
C PHE A 143 0.06 -23.38 45.77
N ALA A 144 1.30 -22.89 45.73
CA ALA A 144 2.22 -22.97 46.87
C ALA A 144 1.70 -22.21 48.08
N LEU A 145 1.03 -21.07 47.88
CA LEU A 145 0.42 -20.31 48.97
C LEU A 145 -0.79 -21.03 49.56
N ALA A 146 -1.59 -21.70 48.74
CA ALA A 146 -2.70 -22.53 49.20
C ALA A 146 -2.22 -23.73 50.04
N VAL A 147 -1.20 -24.46 49.56
CA VAL A 147 -0.65 -25.64 50.24
C VAL A 147 0.10 -25.28 51.52
N LEU A 148 1.01 -24.29 51.46
CA LEU A 148 1.82 -23.91 52.62
C LEU A 148 1.06 -23.05 53.64
N GLY A 149 0.10 -22.25 53.17
CA GLY A 149 -0.78 -21.46 54.02
C GLY A 149 -1.98 -22.23 54.57
N GLN A 150 -2.24 -23.45 54.07
CA GLN A 150 -3.42 -24.25 54.40
C GLN A 150 -4.75 -23.49 54.16
N ILE A 151 -4.80 -22.71 53.08
CA ILE A 151 -5.96 -21.89 52.70
C ILE A 151 -6.55 -22.36 51.36
N PRO A 152 -7.85 -22.11 51.10
CA PRO A 152 -8.46 -22.41 49.81
C PRO A 152 -7.77 -21.68 48.65
N VAL A 153 -7.65 -22.33 47.49
CA VAL A 153 -6.99 -21.80 46.28
C VAL A 153 -7.56 -20.43 45.86
N GLY A 154 -8.87 -20.24 45.96
CA GLY A 154 -9.52 -18.95 45.65
C GLY A 154 -9.07 -17.81 46.58
N GLN A 155 -8.88 -18.10 47.86
CA GLN A 155 -8.34 -17.12 48.82
C GLN A 155 -6.86 -16.86 48.56
N ALA A 156 -6.07 -17.90 48.28
CA ALA A 156 -4.66 -17.75 47.89
C ALA A 156 -4.49 -16.87 46.64
N ALA A 157 -5.34 -17.06 45.63
CA ALA A 157 -5.37 -16.21 44.43
C ALA A 157 -5.68 -14.75 44.78
N GLY A 158 -6.63 -14.50 45.69
CA GLY A 158 -6.94 -13.16 46.20
C GLY A 158 -5.74 -12.50 46.90
N HIS A 159 -5.01 -13.22 47.73
CA HIS A 159 -3.79 -12.74 48.40
C HIS A 159 -2.71 -12.35 47.39
N VAL A 160 -2.45 -13.20 46.38
CA VAL A 160 -1.47 -12.91 45.32
C VAL A 160 -1.90 -11.71 44.47
N ALA A 161 -3.18 -11.63 44.09
CA ALA A 161 -3.70 -10.55 43.25
C ALA A 161 -3.67 -9.19 43.97
N LEU A 162 -4.14 -9.14 45.23
CA LEU A 162 -4.11 -7.92 46.04
C LEU A 162 -2.68 -7.53 46.43
N GLY A 163 -1.80 -8.50 46.71
CA GLY A 163 -0.38 -8.24 46.94
C GLY A 163 0.34 -7.70 45.70
N TRP A 164 0.00 -8.18 44.51
CA TRP A 164 0.49 -7.60 43.25
C TRP A 164 -0.05 -6.18 43.05
N LEU A 165 -1.34 -5.93 43.30
CA LEU A 165 -1.94 -4.60 43.19
C LEU A 165 -1.32 -3.60 44.17
N GLY A 166 -1.06 -4.03 45.41
CA GLY A 166 -0.33 -3.23 46.41
C GLY A 166 1.07 -2.85 45.93
N LEU A 167 1.79 -3.79 45.31
CA LEU A 167 3.12 -3.52 44.74
C LEU A 167 3.05 -2.50 43.59
N VAL A 168 2.06 -2.62 42.70
CA VAL A 168 1.85 -1.68 41.59
C VAL A 168 1.52 -0.27 42.10
N VAL A 169 0.64 -0.16 43.10
CA VAL A 169 0.30 1.14 43.72
C VAL A 169 1.55 1.77 44.33
N VAL A 170 2.33 1.02 45.12
CA VAL A 170 3.57 1.53 45.71
C VAL A 170 4.54 2.03 44.63
N GLN A 171 4.72 1.27 43.53
CA GLN A 171 5.58 1.68 42.41
C GLN A 171 5.10 2.96 41.71
N GLN A 172 3.79 3.20 41.66
CA GLN A 172 3.19 4.38 41.03
C GLN A 172 3.08 5.60 41.95
N THR A 173 3.13 5.41 43.28
CA THR A 173 3.13 6.50 44.26
C THR A 173 4.48 7.21 44.39
N THR A 174 4.46 8.45 44.91
CA THR A 174 5.64 9.30 45.15
C THR A 174 6.72 8.62 46.01
N VAL A 175 6.35 7.66 46.86
CA VAL A 175 7.26 6.93 47.76
C VAL A 175 8.05 5.84 47.03
N GLY A 176 7.48 5.20 46.01
CA GLY A 176 8.17 4.15 45.23
C GLY A 176 9.06 4.68 44.10
N GLN A 177 8.77 5.87 43.57
CA GLN A 177 9.53 6.46 42.46
C GLN A 177 11.05 6.62 42.73
N PRO A 178 11.50 7.08 43.93
CA PRO A 178 12.93 7.14 44.26
C PRO A 178 13.64 5.79 44.15
N ILE A 179 12.99 4.70 44.57
CA ILE A 179 13.55 3.34 44.53
C ILE A 179 13.64 2.84 43.09
N VAL A 180 12.60 3.07 42.28
CA VAL A 180 12.59 2.73 40.85
C VAL A 180 13.64 3.55 40.07
N ASN A 181 13.84 4.82 40.43
CA ASN A 181 14.86 5.68 39.85
C ASN A 181 16.28 5.23 40.25
N LEU A 182 16.49 4.81 41.50
CA LEU A 182 17.76 4.23 41.96
C LEU A 182 18.09 2.94 41.19
N GLY A 183 17.09 2.05 41.01
CA GLY A 183 17.25 0.83 40.21
C GLY A 183 17.63 1.14 38.74
N ARG A 184 16.96 2.13 38.12
CA ARG A 184 17.31 2.62 36.77
C ARG A 184 18.72 3.21 36.71
N TRP A 185 19.10 4.01 37.70
CA TRP A 185 20.44 4.59 37.78
C TRP A 185 21.53 3.51 37.91
N LEU A 186 21.35 2.53 38.78
CA LEU A 186 22.25 1.39 38.94
C LEU A 186 22.37 0.58 37.63
N ALA A 187 21.24 0.32 36.96
CA ALA A 187 21.22 -0.39 35.68
C ALA A 187 22.00 0.37 34.59
N ASN A 188 21.81 1.69 34.49
CA ASN A 188 22.56 2.54 33.57
C ASN A 188 24.05 2.61 33.91
N TRP A 189 24.40 2.64 35.21
CA TRP A 189 25.78 2.61 35.67
C TRP A 189 26.49 1.30 35.28
N ALA A 190 25.83 0.16 35.53
CA ALA A 190 26.38 -1.16 35.19
C ALA A 190 26.50 -1.36 33.68
N ALA A 191 25.50 -0.95 32.90
CA ALA A 191 25.52 -0.99 31.44
C ALA A 191 26.51 0.02 30.85
N GLY A 192 26.72 1.14 31.56
CA GLY A 192 27.63 2.20 31.15
C GLY A 192 27.11 3.09 30.03
N VAL A 193 25.81 3.01 29.76
CA VAL A 193 25.02 3.76 28.77
C VAL A 193 23.63 3.98 29.36
N GLN A 194 22.89 4.96 28.85
CA GLN A 194 21.47 5.11 29.22
C GLN A 194 20.67 4.00 28.53
N LEU A 195 20.15 3.06 29.32
CA LEU A 195 19.38 1.93 28.79
C LEU A 195 17.99 2.37 28.35
N VAL A 196 17.71 2.19 27.07
CA VAL A 196 16.35 2.20 26.55
C VAL A 196 15.75 0.82 26.72
N VAL A 197 14.69 0.73 27.54
CA VAL A 197 14.03 -0.53 27.91
C VAL A 197 12.61 -0.61 27.33
N ASP A 198 12.05 0.53 26.94
CA ASP A 198 10.72 0.58 26.30
C ASP A 198 10.75 -0.08 24.91
N ARG A 199 9.77 -0.94 24.64
CA ARG A 199 9.70 -1.70 23.39
C ARG A 199 9.46 -0.82 22.17
N GLY A 200 8.72 0.29 22.31
CA GLY A 200 8.47 1.23 21.22
C GLY A 200 9.73 2.00 20.87
N GLN A 201 10.41 2.55 21.86
CA GLN A 201 11.67 3.26 21.69
C GLN A 201 12.79 2.35 21.17
N LEU A 202 12.88 1.10 21.62
CA LEU A 202 13.83 0.11 21.08
C LEU A 202 13.61 -0.15 19.58
N LYS A 203 12.35 -0.24 19.14
CA LYS A 203 12.04 -0.38 17.70
C LYS A 203 12.44 0.86 16.91
N LEU A 204 12.25 2.05 17.47
CA LEU A 204 12.68 3.30 16.85
C LEU A 204 14.20 3.38 16.75
N LEU A 205 14.93 2.98 17.80
CA LEU A 205 16.39 2.93 17.78
C LEU A 205 16.93 2.00 16.68
N ILE A 206 16.32 0.82 16.52
CA ILE A 206 16.70 -0.11 15.44
C ILE A 206 16.36 0.49 14.07
N ALA A 207 15.21 1.16 13.95
CA ALA A 207 14.74 1.73 12.68
C ALA A 207 15.41 3.06 12.28
N ALA A 208 16.03 3.78 13.22
CA ALA A 208 16.57 5.13 13.02
C ALA A 208 17.78 5.17 12.08
N ASN A 209 18.43 4.04 11.85
CA ASN A 209 19.67 3.99 11.06
C ASN A 209 19.62 2.80 10.09
N PRO A 210 18.85 2.88 8.99
CA PRO A 210 18.44 1.70 8.21
C PRO A 210 19.60 0.92 7.54
N LEU A 211 20.80 1.51 7.38
CA LEU A 211 21.97 0.81 6.80
C LEU A 211 23.34 1.12 7.45
N GLY A 212 23.43 1.93 8.52
CA GLY A 212 24.68 2.16 9.28
C GLY A 212 25.79 2.95 8.54
N PRO A 213 26.91 3.25 9.23
CA PRO A 213 27.08 4.40 10.12
C PRO A 213 27.26 5.76 9.38
N GLU A 214 26.70 6.81 10.00
CA GLU A 214 26.91 8.26 9.81
C GLU A 214 27.44 8.76 8.44
N LEU A 215 26.52 9.25 7.60
CA LEU A 215 26.80 10.48 6.85
C LEU A 215 27.01 11.61 7.90
N PRO A 216 28.12 12.37 7.85
CA PRO A 216 28.35 13.45 8.79
C PRO A 216 27.29 14.54 8.59
N GLY A 217 26.35 14.67 9.53
CA GLY A 217 25.50 15.87 9.58
C GLY A 217 24.09 15.79 10.14
N ALA A 218 23.52 14.62 10.46
CA ALA A 218 22.12 14.55 10.89
C ALA A 218 21.87 13.63 12.10
N ILE A 219 22.20 14.12 13.29
CA ILE A 219 21.59 13.64 14.54
C ILE A 219 20.69 14.78 15.07
N PRO A 220 19.40 14.54 15.35
CA PRO A 220 18.62 15.44 16.19
C PRO A 220 19.31 15.57 17.55
N THR A 221 19.68 16.79 17.92
CA THR A 221 20.54 17.18 19.05
C THR A 221 20.10 16.75 20.46
N HIS A 222 19.11 15.85 20.61
CA HIS A 222 18.57 15.40 21.89
C HIS A 222 18.80 13.93 22.26
N ILE A 223 19.49 13.13 21.43
CA ILE A 223 19.83 11.73 21.79
C ILE A 223 21.30 11.45 21.43
N SER A 224 22.22 12.14 22.10
CA SER A 224 23.66 11.87 22.01
C SER A 224 24.15 11.37 23.36
N ALA A 225 24.47 10.08 23.43
CA ALA A 225 25.18 9.54 24.58
C ALA A 225 26.62 10.07 24.55
N THR A 226 26.92 11.08 25.37
CA THR A 226 28.30 11.54 25.60
C THR A 226 29.10 10.40 26.22
N PRO A 227 30.18 9.92 25.58
CA PRO A 227 31.07 8.93 26.18
C PRO A 227 31.93 9.59 27.25
N LEU A 228 31.97 9.00 28.46
CA LEU A 228 32.96 9.34 29.48
C LEU A 228 34.35 8.80 29.09
N PRO A 229 35.46 9.50 29.38
CA PRO A 229 36.80 9.09 28.98
C PRO A 229 37.20 7.82 29.74
N GLY A 230 37.50 6.73 29.00
CA GLY A 230 37.83 5.44 29.60
C GLY A 230 38.82 4.63 28.79
N ALA A 231 40.09 4.72 29.21
CA ALA A 231 41.23 3.81 29.07
C ALA A 231 41.29 2.88 27.84
N LEU A 232 42.26 3.16 26.97
CA LEU A 232 42.81 2.27 25.95
C LEU A 232 43.37 0.99 26.60
N LEU A 233 42.63 -0.12 26.51
CA LEU A 233 43.15 -1.45 26.82
C LEU A 233 43.80 -2.05 25.57
N LYS A 234 45.09 -2.42 25.69
CA LYS A 234 45.87 -3.12 24.66
C LYS A 234 45.20 -4.43 24.19
N PRO A 235 45.46 -4.89 22.95
CA PRO A 235 44.87 -6.12 22.44
C PRO A 235 45.25 -7.32 23.32
N ARG A 236 44.27 -8.00 23.91
CA ARG A 236 44.49 -9.28 24.59
C ARG A 236 44.96 -10.34 23.59
N SER A 237 45.83 -11.25 24.03
CA SER A 237 46.33 -12.33 23.16
C SER A 237 45.18 -13.19 22.63
N ARG A 238 45.21 -13.49 21.32
CA ARG A 238 44.20 -14.30 20.62
C ARG A 238 43.94 -15.65 21.30
N ARG A 239 44.96 -16.23 21.95
CA ARG A 239 44.87 -17.51 22.68
C ARG A 239 44.05 -17.41 23.97
N LEU A 240 44.25 -16.35 24.76
CA LEU A 240 43.48 -16.13 25.99
C LEU A 240 41.99 -15.91 25.67
N THR A 241 41.68 -15.13 24.65
CA THR A 241 40.30 -14.89 24.21
C THR A 241 39.60 -16.19 23.76
N LEU A 242 40.29 -17.05 23.00
CA LEU A 242 39.74 -18.35 22.59
C LEU A 242 39.50 -19.30 23.78
N LEU A 243 40.39 -19.32 24.78
CA LEU A 243 40.21 -20.13 26.00
C LEU A 243 38.97 -19.71 26.79
N TRP A 244 38.71 -18.41 26.94
CA TRP A 244 37.49 -17.91 27.59
C TRP A 244 36.23 -18.26 26.80
N ILE A 245 36.27 -18.17 25.46
CA ILE A 245 35.13 -18.55 24.60
C ILE A 245 34.81 -20.04 24.75
N TYR A 246 35.81 -20.92 24.66
CA TYR A 246 35.60 -22.36 24.80
C TYR A 246 35.17 -22.76 26.21
N GLY A 247 35.77 -22.15 27.25
CA GLY A 247 35.35 -22.35 28.63
C GLY A 247 33.90 -21.93 28.87
N GLY A 248 33.48 -20.77 28.32
CA GLY A 248 32.10 -20.31 28.38
C GLY A 248 31.12 -21.23 27.63
N LEU A 249 31.51 -21.75 26.46
CA LEU A 249 30.71 -22.70 25.69
C LEU A 249 30.54 -24.03 26.43
N GLY A 250 31.61 -24.53 27.07
CA GLY A 250 31.57 -25.72 27.91
C GLY A 250 30.67 -25.53 29.14
N LEU A 251 30.73 -24.38 29.79
CA LEU A 251 29.85 -24.03 30.90
C LEU A 251 28.38 -23.95 30.47
N LEU A 252 28.09 -23.32 29.33
CA LEU A 252 26.73 -23.24 28.78
C LEU A 252 26.18 -24.64 28.45
N ALA A 253 26.98 -25.48 27.79
CA ALA A 253 26.58 -26.85 27.49
C ALA A 253 26.31 -27.67 28.76
N LEU A 254 27.12 -27.50 29.81
CA LEU A 254 26.89 -28.11 31.12
C LEU A 254 25.59 -27.62 31.75
N VAL A 255 25.33 -26.30 31.77
CA VAL A 255 24.09 -25.72 32.30
C VAL A 255 22.87 -26.27 31.56
N VAL A 256 22.92 -26.33 30.23
CA VAL A 256 21.85 -26.92 29.41
C VAL A 256 21.66 -28.40 29.74
N ALA A 257 22.74 -29.19 29.75
CA ALA A 257 22.69 -30.62 30.06
C ALA A 257 22.04 -30.89 31.43
N LEU A 258 22.47 -30.16 32.46
CA LEU A 258 21.92 -30.29 33.81
C LEU A 258 20.45 -29.85 33.87
N SER A 259 20.08 -28.79 33.14
CA SER A 259 18.69 -28.29 33.11
C SER A 259 17.73 -29.26 32.43
N LEU A 260 18.20 -30.02 31.44
CA LEU A 260 17.36 -30.98 30.72
C LEU A 260 17.33 -32.35 31.42
N GLU A 261 18.17 -32.62 32.43
CA GLU A 261 18.25 -33.92 33.12
C GLU A 261 16.89 -34.50 33.60
N PRO A 262 15.92 -33.70 34.09
CA PRO A 262 14.58 -34.22 34.40
C PRO A 262 13.86 -34.86 33.20
N LEU A 263 14.12 -34.39 31.97
CA LEU A 263 13.59 -34.96 30.73
C LEU A 263 14.35 -36.22 30.30
N ARG A 264 15.63 -36.35 30.67
CA ARG A 264 16.43 -37.56 30.43
C ARG A 264 15.82 -38.78 31.14
N GLY A 265 15.30 -38.58 32.35
CA GLY A 265 14.60 -39.60 33.13
C GLY A 265 13.40 -40.22 32.39
N LEU A 266 12.65 -39.41 31.65
CA LEU A 266 11.52 -39.87 30.83
C LEU A 266 11.98 -40.71 29.63
N MET A 267 13.11 -40.36 29.01
CA MET A 267 13.69 -41.15 27.92
C MET A 267 14.29 -42.47 28.42
N THR A 268 14.92 -42.49 29.60
CA THR A 268 15.54 -43.70 30.17
C THR A 268 14.54 -44.83 30.48
N GLN A 269 13.25 -44.51 30.65
CA GLN A 269 12.20 -45.51 30.83
C GLN A 269 11.84 -46.26 29.53
N TRP A 270 12.23 -45.73 28.37
CA TRP A 270 11.75 -46.17 27.06
C TRP A 270 12.70 -47.13 26.32
N TYR A 271 13.97 -47.25 26.72
CA TYR A 271 14.95 -48.13 26.07
C TYR A 271 15.58 -49.15 27.03
N GLY A 272 15.59 -50.43 26.63
CA GLY A 272 16.10 -51.54 27.45
C GLY A 272 17.60 -51.47 27.76
N GLN A 273 18.04 -52.31 28.71
CA GLN A 273 19.41 -52.36 29.28
C GLN A 273 20.55 -52.67 28.29
N SER A 274 20.30 -52.83 26.99
CA SER A 274 21.36 -53.16 26.03
C SER A 274 22.34 -52.00 25.87
N ARG A 275 23.64 -52.30 25.73
CA ARG A 275 24.69 -51.28 25.55
C ARG A 275 24.46 -50.43 24.28
N PRO A 276 24.05 -50.98 23.12
CA PRO A 276 23.82 -50.18 21.91
C PRO A 276 22.66 -49.20 22.04
N ALA A 277 21.55 -49.60 22.68
CA ALA A 277 20.40 -48.72 22.88
C ALA A 277 20.73 -47.55 23.81
N ARG A 278 21.52 -47.80 24.87
CA ARG A 278 22.05 -46.75 25.74
C ARG A 278 22.94 -45.77 24.99
N TRP A 279 23.88 -46.26 24.18
CA TRP A 279 24.77 -45.41 23.39
C TRP A 279 23.99 -44.56 22.40
N PHE A 280 23.00 -45.14 21.73
CA PHE A 280 22.14 -44.40 20.80
C PHE A 280 21.33 -43.32 21.53
N ALA A 281 20.76 -43.62 22.69
CA ALA A 281 20.04 -42.65 23.51
C ALA A 281 20.95 -41.52 24.03
N ASP A 282 22.17 -41.85 24.48
CA ASP A 282 23.15 -40.85 24.91
C ASP A 282 23.58 -39.95 23.73
N LEU A 283 23.71 -40.49 22.52
CA LEU A 283 23.99 -39.70 21.30
C LEU A 283 22.83 -38.76 20.94
N ILE A 284 21.57 -39.22 21.04
CA ILE A 284 20.40 -38.36 20.87
C ILE A 284 20.40 -37.25 21.92
N TRP A 285 20.74 -37.58 23.17
CA TRP A 285 20.79 -36.63 24.27
C TRP A 285 21.84 -35.53 24.05
N ILE A 286 23.06 -35.94 23.69
CA ILE A 286 24.15 -35.02 23.35
C ILE A 286 23.75 -34.15 22.14
N GLY A 287 23.10 -34.73 21.13
CA GLY A 287 22.57 -34.01 19.99
C GLY A 287 21.52 -32.96 20.37
N ALA A 288 20.60 -33.28 21.28
CA ALA A 288 19.59 -32.35 21.78
C ALA A 288 20.22 -31.17 22.54
N ILE A 289 21.21 -31.44 23.41
CA ILE A 289 21.97 -30.39 24.12
C ILE A 289 22.68 -29.49 23.11
N ALA A 290 23.38 -30.08 22.13
CA ALA A 290 24.08 -29.33 21.09
C ALA A 290 23.14 -28.45 20.27
N LEU A 291 21.92 -28.93 19.97
CA LEU A 291 20.89 -28.17 19.26
C LEU A 291 20.40 -26.96 20.08
N VAL A 292 20.10 -27.15 21.37
CA VAL A 292 19.66 -26.06 22.26
C VAL A 292 20.75 -25.00 22.43
N VAL A 293 21.99 -25.44 22.68
CA VAL A 293 23.16 -24.54 22.74
C VAL A 293 23.33 -23.80 21.43
N GLY A 294 23.28 -24.52 20.30
CA GLY A 294 23.36 -23.92 18.96
C GLY A 294 22.28 -22.88 18.71
N ALA A 295 21.04 -23.16 19.12
CA ALA A 295 19.91 -22.23 19.00
C ALA A 295 20.14 -20.96 19.82
N MET A 296 20.63 -21.06 21.06
CA MET A 296 20.94 -19.90 21.90
C MET A 296 22.10 -19.06 21.34
N LEU A 297 23.06 -19.69 20.67
CA LEU A 297 24.22 -19.00 20.10
C LEU A 297 23.93 -18.40 18.71
N ALA A 298 22.93 -18.90 17.99
CA ALA A 298 22.62 -18.48 16.62
C ALA A 298 22.41 -16.95 16.45
N PRO A 299 21.71 -16.22 17.35
CA PRO A 299 21.54 -14.78 17.22
C PRO A 299 22.80 -13.96 17.54
N LEU A 300 23.79 -14.53 18.24
CA LEU A 300 24.90 -13.76 18.83
C LEU A 300 25.78 -13.07 17.79
N GLU A 301 25.93 -13.64 16.59
CA GLU A 301 26.68 -13.02 15.50
C GLU A 301 26.02 -11.70 15.07
N ALA A 302 24.70 -11.70 14.86
CA ALA A 302 23.97 -10.48 14.50
C ALA A 302 23.93 -9.47 15.65
N LEU A 303 23.74 -9.95 16.88
CA LEU A 303 23.71 -9.08 18.06
C LEU A 303 25.07 -8.45 18.36
N GLY A 304 26.16 -9.20 18.19
CA GLY A 304 27.52 -8.70 18.36
C GLY A 304 27.90 -7.70 17.27
N TRP A 305 27.47 -7.92 16.03
CA TRP A 305 27.63 -6.98 14.92
C TRP A 305 26.93 -5.66 15.22
N TRP A 306 25.66 -5.70 15.65
CA TRP A 306 24.90 -4.51 16.04
C TRP A 306 25.53 -3.75 17.21
N ALA A 307 26.05 -4.48 18.19
CA ALA A 307 26.71 -3.91 19.35
C ALA A 307 28.12 -3.36 19.06
N GLY A 308 28.62 -3.48 17.83
CA GLY A 308 29.96 -3.03 17.43
C GLY A 308 31.10 -3.88 18.00
N TRP A 309 30.82 -5.11 18.45
CA TRP A 309 31.82 -5.97 19.10
C TRP A 309 32.89 -6.51 18.13
N TYR A 310 32.63 -6.45 16.82
CA TYR A 310 33.54 -6.94 15.78
C TYR A 310 34.38 -5.83 15.11
N GLY A 311 34.25 -4.58 15.58
CA GLY A 311 34.86 -3.39 14.97
C GLY A 311 33.99 -2.77 13.89
N ASP A 312 34.21 -1.48 13.58
CA ASP A 312 33.62 -0.85 12.41
C ASP A 312 34.14 -1.58 11.17
N GLY A 313 33.22 -1.95 10.26
CA GLY A 313 33.57 -2.65 9.03
C GLY A 313 34.56 -1.86 8.18
N SER A 314 35.06 -2.49 7.12
CA SER A 314 35.93 -1.86 6.13
C SER A 314 35.43 -0.45 5.76
N PRO A 315 36.35 0.50 5.47
CA PRO A 315 35.97 1.85 5.08
C PRO A 315 34.94 1.81 3.93
N PRO A 316 34.04 2.80 3.87
CA PRO A 316 33.05 2.86 2.79
C PRO A 316 33.75 2.72 1.44
N PRO A 317 33.15 1.99 0.48
CA PRO A 317 33.77 1.76 -0.81
C PRO A 317 34.18 3.10 -1.42
N GLU A 318 35.45 3.22 -1.85
CA GLU A 318 35.88 4.36 -2.64
C GLU A 318 34.97 4.43 -3.87
N THR A 319 34.36 5.60 -4.10
CA THR A 319 33.53 5.86 -5.27
C THR A 319 34.26 5.38 -6.52
N PRO A 320 33.67 4.50 -7.35
CA PRO A 320 34.27 4.13 -8.62
C PRO A 320 34.55 5.42 -9.40
N LYS A 321 35.80 5.62 -9.81
CA LYS A 321 36.13 6.65 -10.80
C LYS A 321 35.29 6.32 -12.02
N THR A 322 34.33 7.19 -12.30
CA THR A 322 33.49 7.08 -13.49
C THR A 322 34.38 7.40 -14.67
N ASP A 323 35.03 6.38 -15.23
CA ASP A 323 35.55 6.48 -16.58
C ASP A 323 34.35 6.78 -17.47
N GLY A 324 34.42 7.89 -18.22
CA GLY A 324 33.33 8.52 -18.97
C GLY A 324 32.80 7.73 -20.16
N ALA A 325 32.53 6.43 -19.98
CA ALA A 325 31.72 5.65 -20.90
C ALA A 325 30.25 5.77 -20.46
N THR A 326 29.42 6.31 -21.35
CA THR A 326 27.96 6.31 -21.23
C THR A 326 27.42 4.88 -21.37
N THR A 327 27.61 4.03 -20.36
CA THR A 327 26.93 2.73 -20.28
C THR A 327 25.49 2.99 -19.89
N LYS A 328 24.56 2.52 -20.74
CA LYS A 328 23.11 2.60 -20.49
C LYS A 328 22.82 1.92 -19.14
N LEU A 329 22.22 2.65 -18.20
CA LEU A 329 21.88 2.10 -16.88
C LEU A 329 20.92 0.91 -17.04
N PRO A 330 21.11 -0.19 -16.28
CA PRO A 330 20.19 -1.31 -16.31
C PRO A 330 18.78 -0.86 -15.91
N ARG A 331 17.76 -1.44 -16.55
CA ARG A 331 16.37 -1.26 -16.19
C ARG A 331 16.03 -1.94 -14.86
N ARG A 332 16.78 -2.96 -14.45
CA ARG A 332 16.52 -3.77 -13.24
C ARG A 332 17.78 -4.45 -12.73
N TYR A 333 17.87 -4.59 -11.41
CA TYR A 333 18.84 -5.46 -10.74
C TYR A 333 18.15 -6.68 -10.14
N ILE A 334 18.85 -7.81 -10.13
CA ILE A 334 18.41 -9.06 -9.51
C ILE A 334 19.47 -9.48 -8.49
N VAL A 335 19.05 -9.85 -7.28
CA VAL A 335 19.93 -10.40 -6.24
C VAL A 335 19.43 -11.78 -5.85
N TYR A 336 20.32 -12.77 -5.90
CA TYR A 336 20.00 -14.14 -5.49
C TYR A 336 20.45 -14.44 -4.04
N LEU A 337 19.55 -15.03 -3.26
CA LEU A 337 19.74 -15.45 -1.87
C LEU A 337 19.49 -16.95 -1.74
N ASP A 338 20.56 -17.70 -1.47
CA ASP A 338 20.58 -19.17 -1.50
C ASP A 338 19.87 -19.84 -0.29
N GLY A 339 19.60 -21.13 -0.43
CA GLY A 339 18.99 -22.02 0.55
C GLY A 339 19.94 -22.49 1.66
N ILE A 340 19.39 -23.27 2.60
CA ILE A 340 20.05 -23.62 3.88
C ILE A 340 21.30 -24.48 3.75
N SER A 341 21.62 -24.97 2.55
CA SER A 341 22.81 -25.79 2.30
C SER A 341 24.06 -24.95 1.97
N GLN A 342 23.95 -23.63 1.95
CA GLN A 342 25.05 -22.70 1.68
C GLN A 342 26.03 -22.62 2.87
N ALA A 343 27.33 -22.84 2.60
CA ALA A 343 28.41 -22.74 3.58
C ALA A 343 29.49 -21.70 3.22
N THR A 344 29.65 -21.45 1.92
CA THR A 344 30.62 -20.52 1.31
C THR A 344 29.89 -19.60 0.31
N ALA A 345 30.63 -18.69 -0.34
CA ALA A 345 30.10 -17.87 -1.42
C ALA A 345 29.82 -18.68 -2.70
N ASP A 346 30.45 -19.84 -2.86
CA ASP A 346 30.22 -20.76 -3.98
C ASP A 346 28.86 -21.46 -3.86
N TYR A 347 28.16 -21.57 -4.99
CA TYR A 347 26.86 -22.21 -5.06
C TYR A 347 26.97 -23.73 -5.26
N GLN A 348 25.94 -24.45 -4.80
CA GLN A 348 25.80 -25.87 -5.16
C GLN A 348 25.62 -26.04 -6.68
N PRO A 349 26.00 -27.19 -7.28
CA PRO A 349 25.97 -27.37 -8.73
C PRO A 349 24.61 -27.07 -9.39
N SER A 350 23.50 -27.47 -8.77
CA SER A 350 22.16 -27.19 -9.28
C SER A 350 21.79 -25.70 -9.24
N VAL A 351 22.20 -25.00 -8.19
CA VAL A 351 22.01 -23.56 -8.03
C VAL A 351 22.90 -22.78 -9.00
N ALA A 352 24.18 -23.16 -9.12
CA ALA A 352 25.11 -22.57 -10.07
C ALA A 352 24.57 -22.68 -11.50
N ARG A 353 24.11 -23.87 -11.90
CA ARG A 353 23.49 -24.08 -13.22
C ARG A 353 22.27 -23.20 -13.45
N TYR A 354 21.35 -23.14 -12.49
CA TYR A 354 20.19 -22.25 -12.56
C TYR A 354 20.60 -20.78 -12.78
N LEU A 355 21.59 -20.30 -12.01
CA LEU A 355 22.06 -18.92 -12.10
C LEU A 355 22.81 -18.63 -13.39
N ASP A 356 23.55 -19.59 -13.95
CA ASP A 356 24.25 -19.44 -15.22
C ASP A 356 23.27 -19.43 -16.39
N GLU A 357 22.26 -20.32 -16.37
CA GLU A 357 21.20 -20.33 -17.39
C GLU A 357 20.29 -19.10 -17.31
N LEU A 358 20.02 -18.58 -16.10
CA LEU A 358 19.27 -17.35 -15.92
C LEU A 358 20.04 -16.15 -16.47
N ASP A 359 21.31 -15.99 -16.10
CA ASP A 359 22.18 -14.91 -16.57
C ASP A 359 22.30 -14.91 -18.10
N HIS A 360 22.41 -16.08 -18.71
CA HIS A 360 22.49 -16.21 -20.17
C HIS A 360 21.20 -15.84 -20.92
N LYS A 361 20.03 -16.00 -20.28
CA LYS A 361 18.72 -15.72 -20.90
C LYS A 361 18.16 -14.35 -20.54
N LEU A 362 18.76 -13.64 -19.59
CA LEU A 362 18.34 -12.30 -19.23
C LEU A 362 18.69 -11.30 -20.35
N PRO A 363 17.83 -10.31 -20.62
CA PRO A 363 18.16 -9.20 -21.49
C PRO A 363 19.39 -8.40 -21.00
N ASP A 364 20.15 -7.81 -21.93
CA ASP A 364 21.36 -7.01 -21.63
C ASP A 364 21.11 -5.79 -20.72
N ASP A 365 19.85 -5.35 -20.59
CA ASP A 365 19.43 -4.25 -19.70
C ASP A 365 19.00 -4.72 -18.29
N ILE A 366 19.23 -5.98 -17.92
CA ILE A 366 19.00 -6.52 -16.56
C ILE A 366 20.30 -7.08 -15.99
N THR A 367 20.66 -6.68 -14.77
CA THR A 367 21.92 -7.11 -14.12
C THR A 367 21.65 -8.09 -12.97
N LEU A 368 22.28 -9.26 -13.00
CA LEU A 368 22.22 -10.27 -11.93
C LEU A 368 23.45 -10.20 -11.02
N VAL A 369 23.23 -9.98 -9.73
CA VAL A 369 24.26 -9.93 -8.68
C VAL A 369 24.33 -11.26 -7.94
N LYS A 370 25.52 -11.87 -7.94
CA LYS A 370 25.83 -13.21 -7.40
C LYS A 370 26.86 -13.11 -6.25
N GLY A 371 27.05 -14.20 -5.50
CA GLY A 371 28.15 -14.36 -4.52
C GLY A 371 27.86 -13.91 -3.09
N LEU A 372 26.61 -13.62 -2.74
CA LEU A 372 26.21 -13.22 -1.38
C LEU A 372 25.93 -14.43 -0.47
N ILE A 373 26.44 -14.39 0.77
CA ILE A 373 26.18 -15.41 1.79
C ILE A 373 24.97 -14.98 2.64
N SER A 374 23.78 -15.51 2.31
CA SER A 374 22.49 -15.14 2.94
C SER A 374 22.48 -15.34 4.47
N TYR A 375 23.29 -16.27 4.97
CA TYR A 375 23.30 -16.74 6.36
C TYR A 375 24.40 -16.10 7.24
N SER A 376 24.97 -14.97 6.81
CA SER A 376 26.04 -14.25 7.52
C SER A 376 25.90 -12.73 7.39
N VAL A 377 25.66 -12.03 8.50
CA VAL A 377 25.64 -10.54 8.52
C VAL A 377 27.00 -9.91 8.22
N LEU A 378 28.09 -10.69 8.34
CA LEU A 378 29.45 -10.25 8.02
C LEU A 378 29.90 -10.66 6.60
N ASN A 379 29.03 -11.32 5.82
CA ASN A 379 29.36 -11.98 4.54
C ASN A 379 30.65 -12.83 4.59
N ARG A 380 30.85 -13.60 5.69
CA ARG A 380 32.03 -14.44 5.92
C ARG A 380 31.67 -15.91 5.94
N SER A 381 32.46 -16.73 5.24
CA SER A 381 32.39 -18.19 5.29
C SER A 381 32.48 -18.74 6.72
N LEU A 382 31.88 -19.93 6.94
CA LEU A 382 32.00 -20.67 8.21
C LEU A 382 33.43 -21.15 8.50
N THR A 383 34.26 -21.30 7.45
CA THR A 383 35.62 -21.85 7.54
C THR A 383 36.70 -20.80 7.77
N GLU A 384 36.36 -19.51 7.73
CA GLU A 384 37.32 -18.40 7.75
C GLU A 384 37.11 -17.46 8.94
N ASN A 385 38.20 -17.10 9.62
CA ASN A 385 38.27 -16.03 10.61
C ASN A 385 37.19 -16.04 11.73
N ARG A 386 36.68 -17.23 12.10
CA ARG A 386 35.72 -17.48 13.19
C ARG A 386 36.33 -18.31 14.33
N PRO A 387 35.87 -18.16 15.61
CA PRO A 387 36.35 -18.99 16.72
C PRO A 387 36.22 -20.50 16.49
N LEU A 388 35.15 -20.95 15.83
CA LEU A 388 34.89 -22.37 15.53
C LEU A 388 35.27 -22.79 14.09
N ALA A 389 36.08 -22.00 13.38
CA ALA A 389 36.46 -22.29 12.00
C ALA A 389 37.18 -23.65 11.81
N PHE A 390 37.91 -24.13 12.83
CA PHE A 390 38.55 -25.46 12.77
C PHE A 390 37.52 -26.60 12.75
N PHE A 391 36.43 -26.46 13.52
CA PHE A 391 35.36 -27.44 13.59
C PHE A 391 34.64 -27.54 12.25
N TRP A 392 34.28 -26.39 11.66
CA TRP A 392 33.60 -26.36 10.36
C TRP A 392 34.44 -26.92 9.21
N ARG A 393 35.75 -26.65 9.18
CA ARG A 393 36.67 -27.30 8.22
C ARG A 393 36.72 -28.82 8.40
N GLY A 394 36.68 -29.29 9.64
CA GLY A 394 36.56 -30.71 9.98
C GLY A 394 35.25 -31.33 9.49
N VAL A 395 34.11 -30.65 9.73
CA VAL A 395 32.79 -31.07 9.24
C VAL A 395 32.79 -31.13 7.71
N GLU A 396 33.33 -30.13 7.02
CA GLU A 396 33.39 -30.11 5.55
C GLU A 396 34.26 -31.25 4.98
N THR A 397 35.44 -31.49 5.58
CA THR A 397 36.32 -32.60 5.20
C THR A 397 35.63 -33.94 5.39
N LEU A 398 34.87 -34.08 6.49
CA LEU A 398 34.15 -35.30 6.82
C LEU A 398 32.91 -35.50 5.93
N THR A 399 32.21 -34.43 5.54
CA THR A 399 31.12 -34.48 4.57
C THR A 399 31.60 -34.99 3.21
N ARG A 400 32.78 -34.54 2.75
CA ARG A 400 33.40 -35.05 1.51
C ARG A 400 33.74 -36.55 1.59
N ARG A 401 34.00 -37.09 2.79
CA ARG A 401 34.47 -38.47 3.01
C ARG A 401 33.37 -39.46 3.40
N LEU A 402 32.42 -39.05 4.24
CA LEU A 402 31.35 -39.90 4.81
C LEU A 402 29.97 -39.62 4.19
N GLY A 403 29.88 -38.65 3.27
CA GLY A 403 28.68 -38.36 2.50
C GLY A 403 27.78 -37.28 3.12
N PRO A 404 26.61 -37.02 2.48
CA PRO A 404 25.79 -35.83 2.71
C PRO A 404 25.15 -35.74 4.12
N TRP A 405 25.04 -36.87 4.85
CA TRP A 405 24.48 -36.91 6.20
C TRP A 405 25.25 -36.05 7.21
N VAL A 406 26.58 -35.90 7.04
CA VAL A 406 27.40 -35.02 7.87
C VAL A 406 27.15 -33.53 7.55
N GLY A 407 26.78 -33.22 6.31
CA GLY A 407 26.37 -31.88 5.87
C GLY A 407 25.07 -31.38 6.53
N MET A 408 24.27 -32.28 7.10
CA MET A 408 23.04 -31.92 7.84
C MET A 408 23.31 -30.98 9.03
N ILE A 409 24.51 -31.01 9.61
CA ILE A 409 24.91 -30.10 10.71
C ILE A 409 24.92 -28.64 10.23
N ILE A 410 25.37 -28.38 9.00
CA ILE A 410 25.34 -27.05 8.39
C ILE A 410 23.89 -26.61 8.16
N ASN A 411 23.05 -27.51 7.62
CA ASN A 411 21.63 -27.25 7.39
C ASN A 411 20.90 -26.91 8.69
N ILE A 412 21.15 -27.63 9.79
CA ILE A 412 20.58 -27.35 11.11
C ILE A 412 20.98 -25.94 11.58
N ARG A 413 22.26 -25.55 11.46
CA ARG A 413 22.70 -24.19 11.80
C ARG A 413 21.96 -23.15 10.97
N ASN A 414 21.84 -23.35 9.66
CA ASN A 414 21.18 -22.38 8.77
C ASN A 414 19.66 -22.32 9.02
N ILE A 415 19.00 -23.41 9.39
CA ILE A 415 17.59 -23.40 9.86
C ILE A 415 17.44 -22.51 11.10
N LEU A 416 18.38 -22.58 12.05
CA LEU A 416 18.36 -21.70 13.22
C LEU A 416 18.52 -20.23 12.81
N ILE A 417 19.32 -19.91 11.79
CA ILE A 417 19.44 -18.55 11.26
C ILE A 417 18.15 -18.09 10.55
N VAL A 418 17.46 -18.97 9.82
CA VAL A 418 16.12 -18.67 9.30
C VAL A 418 15.17 -18.32 10.45
N ALA A 419 15.23 -19.07 11.56
CA ALA A 419 14.45 -18.75 12.76
C ALA A 419 14.85 -17.41 13.40
N VAL A 420 16.14 -17.04 13.36
CA VAL A 420 16.63 -15.70 13.78
C VAL A 420 16.01 -14.61 12.92
N SER A 421 16.04 -14.75 11.59
CA SER A 421 15.45 -13.81 10.64
C SER A 421 13.93 -13.63 10.84
N ALA A 422 13.23 -14.72 11.18
CA ALA A 422 11.78 -14.72 11.42
C ALA A 422 11.35 -14.26 12.83
N ASP A 423 12.26 -14.24 13.80
CA ASP A 423 11.98 -13.81 15.19
C ASP A 423 11.77 -12.28 15.25
N GLN A 424 10.74 -11.84 15.98
CA GLN A 424 10.40 -10.42 16.12
C GLN A 424 11.46 -9.60 16.90
N ARG A 425 12.30 -10.27 17.69
CA ARG A 425 13.34 -9.67 18.52
C ARG A 425 14.65 -9.57 17.76
N PHE A 426 15.09 -10.69 17.16
CA PHE A 426 16.40 -10.79 16.50
C PHE A 426 16.36 -10.44 15.01
N GLY A 427 15.25 -10.72 14.34
CA GLY A 427 15.07 -10.54 12.91
C GLY A 427 15.36 -9.13 12.41
N PRO A 428 14.86 -8.05 13.04
CA PRO A 428 15.17 -6.69 12.61
C PRO A 428 16.67 -6.39 12.53
N ILE A 429 17.46 -6.86 13.50
CA ILE A 429 18.91 -6.67 13.54
C ILE A 429 19.61 -7.54 12.49
N TYR A 430 19.26 -8.82 12.43
CA TYR A 430 19.84 -9.76 11.48
C TYR A 430 19.57 -9.33 10.03
N ASN A 431 18.31 -9.05 9.71
CA ASN A 431 17.89 -8.68 8.37
C ASN A 431 18.49 -7.34 7.94
N GLN A 432 18.66 -6.39 8.87
CA GLN A 432 19.35 -5.15 8.56
C GLN A 432 20.83 -5.39 8.18
N GLY A 433 21.54 -6.26 8.92
CA GLY A 433 22.92 -6.60 8.58
C GLY A 433 23.05 -7.24 7.20
N VAL A 434 22.14 -8.16 6.85
CA VAL A 434 22.10 -8.75 5.50
C VAL A 434 21.72 -7.69 4.44
N ALA A 435 20.78 -6.80 4.74
CA ALA A 435 20.41 -5.71 3.83
C ALA A 435 21.59 -4.78 3.52
N GLN A 436 22.44 -4.49 4.52
CA GLN A 436 23.66 -3.71 4.31
C GLN A 436 24.61 -4.40 3.32
N GLN A 437 24.81 -5.71 3.46
CA GLN A 437 25.65 -6.46 2.52
C GLN A 437 25.09 -6.51 1.10
N VAL A 438 23.76 -6.63 0.96
CA VAL A 438 23.09 -6.55 -0.35
C VAL A 438 23.25 -5.15 -0.95
N TYR A 439 23.08 -4.10 -0.15
CA TYR A 439 23.25 -2.72 -0.59
C TYR A 439 24.68 -2.43 -1.06
N GLU A 440 25.69 -2.80 -0.26
CA GLU A 440 27.11 -2.66 -0.61
C GLU A 440 27.43 -3.39 -1.91
N SER A 441 26.96 -4.64 -2.05
CA SER A 441 27.15 -5.43 -3.28
C SER A 441 26.45 -4.83 -4.50
N LEU A 442 25.27 -4.22 -4.33
CA LEU A 442 24.61 -3.51 -5.43
C LEU A 442 25.44 -2.30 -5.90
N LEU A 443 26.00 -1.51 -4.98
CA LEU A 443 26.85 -0.37 -5.32
C LEU A 443 28.13 -0.81 -6.04
N GLU A 444 28.76 -1.90 -5.59
CA GLU A 444 29.92 -2.50 -6.25
C GLU A 444 29.62 -2.97 -7.68
N ASN A 445 28.37 -3.36 -7.96
CA ASN A 445 27.89 -3.77 -9.28
C ASN A 445 27.23 -2.62 -10.07
N GLY A 446 27.56 -1.36 -9.74
CA GLY A 446 27.18 -0.19 -10.52
C GLY A 446 25.79 0.37 -10.26
N TYR A 447 25.09 -0.07 -9.20
CA TYR A 447 23.80 0.50 -8.83
C TYR A 447 23.96 1.99 -8.42
N PRO A 448 23.11 2.92 -8.91
CA PRO A 448 23.29 4.34 -8.66
C PRO A 448 23.01 4.70 -7.20
N VAL A 449 23.87 5.54 -6.61
CA VAL A 449 23.72 6.03 -5.23
C VAL A 449 22.41 6.78 -5.02
N GLN A 450 21.89 7.45 -6.05
CA GLN A 450 20.62 8.17 -6.02
C GLN A 450 19.40 7.24 -5.91
N GLY A 451 19.57 5.93 -6.17
CA GLY A 451 18.47 4.98 -6.06
C GLY A 451 17.59 4.89 -7.31
N GLY A 452 16.41 4.30 -7.12
CA GLY A 452 15.29 4.35 -8.06
C GLY A 452 15.23 3.24 -9.12
N ILE A 453 16.28 2.43 -9.30
CA ILE A 453 16.22 1.28 -10.22
C ILE A 453 15.56 0.08 -9.53
N PRO A 454 14.51 -0.54 -10.11
CA PRO A 454 13.84 -1.69 -9.53
C PRO A 454 14.79 -2.84 -9.16
N LEU A 455 14.53 -3.49 -8.02
CA LEU A 455 15.28 -4.64 -7.51
C LEU A 455 14.38 -5.86 -7.38
N THR A 456 14.81 -7.01 -7.89
CA THR A 456 14.18 -8.30 -7.62
C THR A 456 15.07 -9.15 -6.72
N LEU A 457 14.53 -9.61 -5.59
CA LEU A 457 15.18 -10.56 -4.70
C LEU A 457 14.69 -11.97 -5.03
N ILE A 458 15.58 -12.86 -5.47
CA ILE A 458 15.26 -14.28 -5.67
C ILE A 458 15.74 -15.05 -4.43
N GLY A 459 14.82 -15.65 -3.68
CA GLY A 459 15.13 -16.42 -2.47
C GLY A 459 14.75 -17.89 -2.60
N TYR A 460 15.73 -18.79 -2.47
CA TYR A 460 15.50 -20.25 -2.48
C TYR A 460 15.39 -20.81 -1.06
N SER A 461 14.36 -21.62 -0.78
CA SER A 461 14.16 -22.28 0.53
C SER A 461 14.21 -21.27 1.70
N GLY A 462 15.15 -21.41 2.65
CA GLY A 462 15.39 -20.45 3.73
C GLY A 462 15.72 -19.03 3.27
N GLY A 463 16.31 -18.87 2.08
CA GLY A 463 16.61 -17.58 1.44
C GLY A 463 15.36 -16.75 1.17
N GLY A 464 14.19 -17.38 0.99
CA GLY A 464 12.92 -16.67 0.84
C GLY A 464 12.52 -15.87 2.09
N GLN A 465 12.76 -16.40 3.29
CA GLN A 465 12.53 -15.68 4.55
C GLN A 465 13.46 -14.47 4.69
N ILE A 466 14.72 -14.64 4.30
CA ILE A 466 15.74 -13.59 4.37
C ILE A 466 15.39 -12.49 3.37
N ALA A 467 15.04 -12.85 2.12
CA ALA A 467 14.59 -11.93 1.08
C ALA A 467 13.45 -11.04 1.58
N VAL A 468 12.37 -11.64 2.11
CA VAL A 468 11.25 -10.88 2.69
C VAL A 468 11.68 -10.04 3.90
N GLY A 469 12.61 -10.56 4.71
CA GLY A 469 13.11 -9.89 5.91
C GLY A 469 13.88 -8.60 5.62
N ILE A 470 14.62 -8.54 4.52
CA ILE A 470 15.48 -7.40 4.17
C ILE A 470 14.78 -6.29 3.38
N VAL A 471 13.63 -6.58 2.74
CA VAL A 471 12.86 -5.62 1.92
C VAL A 471 12.66 -4.26 2.61
N PRO A 472 12.22 -4.17 3.88
CA PRO A 472 11.96 -2.88 4.53
C PRO A 472 13.19 -1.95 4.61
N PHE A 473 14.37 -2.54 4.74
CA PHE A 473 15.63 -1.80 4.86
C PHE A 473 16.13 -1.35 3.50
N LEU A 474 16.14 -2.28 2.53
CA LEU A 474 16.54 -1.99 1.15
C LEU A 474 15.62 -0.97 0.49
N LYS A 475 14.29 -1.08 0.67
CA LYS A 475 13.34 -0.15 0.06
C LYS A 475 13.58 1.28 0.53
N ARG A 476 13.85 1.46 1.83
CA ARG A 476 14.16 2.78 2.40
C ARG A 476 15.50 3.33 1.89
N ALA A 477 16.48 2.46 1.70
CA ALA A 477 17.81 2.85 1.26
C ALA A 477 17.90 3.16 -0.23
N LEU A 478 17.24 2.36 -1.05
CA LEU A 478 17.30 2.45 -2.51
C LEU A 478 16.22 3.38 -3.07
N GLY A 479 15.16 3.68 -2.31
CA GLY A 479 14.02 4.46 -2.82
C GLY A 479 13.40 3.85 -4.09
N ALA A 480 13.45 2.52 -4.21
CA ALA A 480 13.13 1.80 -5.43
C ALA A 480 12.06 0.71 -5.20
N PRO A 481 11.29 0.34 -6.24
CA PRO A 481 10.42 -0.84 -6.22
C PRO A 481 11.21 -2.12 -5.93
N ILE A 482 10.73 -2.93 -4.99
CA ILE A 482 11.35 -4.23 -4.66
C ILE A 482 10.33 -5.36 -4.79
N GLU A 483 10.63 -6.32 -5.66
CA GLU A 483 9.88 -7.56 -5.83
C GLU A 483 10.64 -8.73 -5.18
N VAL A 484 9.90 -9.76 -4.76
CA VAL A 484 10.49 -11.00 -4.22
C VAL A 484 9.99 -12.20 -5.01
N VAL A 485 10.90 -12.98 -5.58
CA VAL A 485 10.62 -14.31 -6.15
C VAL A 485 11.10 -15.36 -5.16
N SER A 486 10.16 -16.08 -4.57
CA SER A 486 10.42 -17.14 -3.61
C SER A 486 10.30 -18.50 -4.28
N LEU A 487 11.42 -19.22 -4.38
CA LEU A 487 11.48 -20.58 -4.90
C LEU A 487 11.42 -21.56 -3.72
N ALA A 488 10.29 -22.27 -3.57
CA ALA A 488 10.06 -23.21 -2.47
C ALA A 488 10.35 -22.60 -1.08
N GLY A 489 10.08 -21.30 -0.89
CA GLY A 489 10.59 -20.56 0.27
C GLY A 489 9.85 -20.85 1.57
N VAL A 490 10.58 -20.88 2.70
CA VAL A 490 9.99 -21.08 4.03
C VAL A 490 9.84 -19.74 4.74
N ILE A 491 8.76 -19.03 4.45
CA ILE A 491 8.54 -17.65 4.94
C ILE A 491 7.69 -17.67 6.22
N GLY A 492 8.09 -16.88 7.21
CA GLY A 492 7.37 -16.65 8.46
C GLY A 492 6.38 -15.49 8.37
N GLY A 493 5.36 -15.47 9.24
CA GLY A 493 4.31 -14.46 9.19
C GLY A 493 4.66 -13.07 9.77
N ASN A 494 5.90 -12.90 10.25
CA ASN A 494 6.39 -11.65 10.85
C ASN A 494 7.09 -10.72 9.84
N GLY A 495 7.53 -11.26 8.69
CA GLY A 495 8.15 -10.47 7.63
C GLY A 495 7.17 -9.40 7.15
N ARG A 496 7.65 -8.17 6.95
CA ARG A 496 6.81 -7.05 6.49
C ARG A 496 6.59 -7.15 4.98
N VAL A 497 6.03 -8.28 4.51
CA VAL A 497 5.75 -8.59 3.09
C VAL A 497 4.98 -7.45 2.40
N MET A 498 4.14 -6.73 3.15
CA MET A 498 3.42 -5.54 2.70
C MET A 498 4.30 -4.43 2.12
N GLU A 499 5.60 -4.42 2.42
CA GLU A 499 6.54 -3.43 1.88
C GLU A 499 7.12 -3.82 0.52
N ALA A 500 7.04 -5.10 0.13
CA ALA A 500 7.37 -5.54 -1.22
C ALA A 500 6.28 -5.08 -2.20
N GLU A 501 6.65 -4.81 -3.44
CA GLU A 501 5.67 -4.56 -4.50
C GLU A 501 4.85 -5.82 -4.78
N GLN A 502 5.54 -6.96 -4.89
CA GLN A 502 4.93 -8.27 -5.01
C GLN A 502 5.84 -9.36 -4.45
N LEU A 503 5.23 -10.38 -3.83
CA LEU A 503 5.86 -11.66 -3.52
C LEU A 503 5.30 -12.75 -4.45
N TYR A 504 6.10 -13.20 -5.41
CA TYR A 504 5.79 -14.39 -6.21
C TYR A 504 6.33 -15.62 -5.48
N HIS A 505 5.44 -16.51 -5.05
CA HIS A 505 5.79 -17.69 -4.27
C HIS A 505 5.53 -18.96 -5.09
N LEU A 506 6.61 -19.51 -5.66
CA LEU A 506 6.59 -20.70 -6.50
C LEU A 506 6.76 -21.93 -5.61
N VAL A 507 5.76 -22.81 -5.61
CA VAL A 507 5.74 -24.00 -4.74
C VAL A 507 5.19 -25.22 -5.46
N GLY A 508 5.85 -26.35 -5.26
CA GLY A 508 5.40 -27.65 -5.77
C GLY A 508 4.44 -28.34 -4.80
N SER A 509 3.44 -29.04 -5.35
CA SER A 509 2.48 -29.83 -4.59
C SER A 509 3.11 -30.97 -3.77
N ARG A 510 4.32 -31.43 -4.11
CA ARG A 510 5.05 -32.47 -3.38
C ARG A 510 6.12 -31.90 -2.44
N ASP A 511 6.17 -30.59 -2.23
CA ASP A 511 7.09 -29.96 -1.28
C ASP A 511 6.60 -30.15 0.18
N PRO A 512 7.29 -30.96 1.01
CA PRO A 512 6.90 -31.14 2.40
C PRO A 512 7.39 -29.99 3.30
N VAL A 513 8.39 -29.23 2.87
CA VAL A 513 9.06 -28.21 3.68
C VAL A 513 8.25 -26.92 3.71
N GLU A 514 7.75 -26.45 2.56
CA GLU A 514 6.88 -25.26 2.53
C GLU A 514 5.61 -25.49 3.36
N ARG A 515 5.03 -26.70 3.28
CA ARG A 515 3.83 -27.09 4.06
C ARG A 515 4.01 -27.01 5.57
N LEU A 516 5.25 -27.12 6.07
CA LEU A 516 5.54 -26.92 7.50
C LEU A 516 5.47 -25.44 7.90
N GLY A 517 5.67 -24.51 6.97
CA GLY A 517 5.63 -23.06 7.22
C GLY A 517 4.31 -22.59 7.84
N PRO A 518 3.14 -22.82 7.21
CA PRO A 518 1.84 -22.51 7.80
C PRO A 518 1.60 -23.16 9.16
N ILE A 519 2.23 -24.30 9.48
CA ILE A 519 2.07 -25.00 10.77
C ILE A 519 2.96 -24.35 11.84
N MET A 520 4.24 -24.16 11.54
CA MET A 520 5.24 -23.64 12.49
C MET A 520 5.09 -22.14 12.76
N PHE A 521 4.43 -21.39 11.88
CA PHE A 521 4.28 -19.94 11.99
C PHE A 521 2.84 -19.51 12.36
N PRO A 522 2.49 -19.29 13.65
CA PRO A 522 1.13 -18.88 14.06
C PRO A 522 0.64 -17.58 13.41
N ARG A 523 1.57 -16.71 12.99
CA ARG A 523 1.24 -15.49 12.26
C ARG A 523 0.80 -15.74 10.82
N ARG A 524 0.98 -16.95 10.27
CA ARG A 524 0.39 -17.41 9.00
C ARG A 524 -0.99 -18.05 9.20
N TRP A 525 -1.42 -18.33 10.44
CA TRP A 525 -2.71 -18.95 10.70
C TRP A 525 -3.86 -17.97 10.44
N ALA A 526 -5.01 -18.51 10.02
CA ALA A 526 -6.20 -17.70 9.70
C ALA A 526 -6.71 -16.88 10.91
N ILE A 527 -6.51 -17.38 12.14
CA ILE A 527 -6.90 -16.70 13.39
C ILE A 527 -6.09 -15.43 13.69
N ALA A 528 -5.03 -15.15 12.93
CA ALA A 528 -4.22 -13.94 13.05
C ALA A 528 -4.45 -13.01 11.84
N PRO A 529 -5.68 -12.50 11.60
CA PRO A 529 -6.01 -11.78 10.37
C PRO A 529 -5.22 -10.46 10.18
N LEU A 530 -4.71 -9.89 11.28
CA LEU A 530 -3.93 -8.65 11.29
C LEU A 530 -2.41 -8.87 11.11
N SER A 531 -1.95 -10.10 10.90
CA SER A 531 -0.54 -10.35 10.59
C SER A 531 -0.14 -9.76 9.23
N TYR A 532 1.13 -9.40 9.06
CA TYR A 532 1.63 -8.89 7.78
C TYR A 532 1.37 -9.85 6.62
N TRP A 533 1.56 -11.15 6.87
CA TRP A 533 1.29 -12.19 5.88
C TRP A 533 -0.18 -12.25 5.45
N ASN A 534 -1.12 -12.33 6.41
CA ASN A 534 -2.54 -12.45 6.07
C ASN A 534 -3.10 -11.18 5.44
N ARG A 535 -2.59 -10.01 5.83
CA ARG A 535 -2.90 -8.74 5.17
C ARG A 535 -2.38 -8.71 3.73
N ALA A 536 -1.12 -9.10 3.52
CA ALA A 536 -0.52 -9.15 2.18
C ALA A 536 -1.27 -10.12 1.27
N LYS A 537 -1.63 -11.30 1.80
CA LYS A 537 -2.45 -12.29 1.08
C LYS A 537 -3.81 -11.72 0.65
N ARG A 538 -4.54 -11.03 1.54
CA ARG A 538 -5.84 -10.42 1.18
C ARG A 538 -5.70 -9.34 0.11
N LYS A 539 -4.69 -8.49 0.24
CA LYS A 539 -4.40 -7.38 -0.69
C LYS A 539 -3.82 -7.80 -2.05
N GLY A 540 -3.72 -9.10 -2.35
CA GLY A 540 -3.11 -9.56 -3.61
C GLY A 540 -1.60 -9.37 -3.70
N LYS A 541 -0.93 -8.96 -2.61
CA LYS A 541 0.53 -8.72 -2.55
C LYS A 541 1.37 -10.02 -2.59
N ILE A 542 0.70 -11.18 -2.60
CA ILE A 542 1.34 -12.50 -2.69
C ILE A 542 0.66 -13.29 -3.82
N SER A 543 1.41 -13.63 -4.87
CA SER A 543 0.98 -14.54 -5.92
C SER A 543 1.53 -15.93 -5.65
N PHE A 544 0.64 -16.90 -5.44
CA PHE A 544 1.01 -18.31 -5.30
C PHE A 544 1.01 -18.96 -6.68
N ILE A 545 2.17 -19.45 -7.12
CA ILE A 545 2.35 -20.09 -8.43
C ILE A 545 2.64 -21.57 -8.20
N SER A 546 1.77 -22.42 -8.74
CA SER A 546 1.91 -23.88 -8.61
C SER A 546 2.96 -24.39 -9.60
N LEU A 547 3.93 -25.16 -9.10
CA LEU A 547 4.89 -25.90 -9.94
C LEU A 547 4.39 -27.31 -10.31
N GLY A 548 3.17 -27.70 -9.91
CA GLY A 548 2.68 -29.06 -10.15
C GLY A 548 3.35 -30.09 -9.22
N PRO A 549 3.65 -31.33 -9.67
CA PRO A 549 4.14 -32.43 -8.82
C PRO A 549 5.64 -32.34 -8.45
N VAL A 550 6.14 -31.13 -8.22
CA VAL A 550 7.54 -30.84 -7.89
C VAL A 550 7.78 -30.90 -6.37
N GLY A 551 8.95 -31.40 -5.95
CA GLY A 551 9.41 -31.46 -4.56
C GLY A 551 10.25 -30.24 -4.14
N HIS A 552 10.84 -30.27 -2.94
CA HIS A 552 11.58 -29.12 -2.39
C HIS A 552 12.99 -28.96 -2.97
N GLN A 553 13.81 -30.02 -2.86
CA GLN A 553 15.23 -30.03 -3.22
C GLN A 553 15.56 -31.30 -4.01
N VAL A 554 16.70 -31.32 -4.70
CA VAL A 554 17.19 -32.47 -5.45
C VAL A 554 17.37 -33.69 -4.53
N PRO A 555 16.97 -34.91 -4.93
CA PRO A 555 16.26 -35.26 -6.18
C PRO A 555 14.77 -34.90 -6.19
N GLY A 556 14.24 -34.53 -7.37
CA GLY A 556 12.86 -34.15 -7.63
C GLY A 556 12.49 -32.71 -7.24
N GLY A 557 13.47 -31.87 -6.90
CA GLY A 557 13.28 -30.49 -6.41
C GLY A 557 13.02 -29.44 -7.49
N VAL A 558 12.83 -28.19 -7.07
CA VAL A 558 12.54 -27.05 -7.99
C VAL A 558 13.70 -26.68 -8.91
N LEU A 559 14.94 -27.02 -8.55
CA LEU A 559 16.15 -26.78 -9.36
C LEU A 559 16.72 -28.09 -9.95
N ASP A 560 15.91 -29.14 -10.05
CA ASP A 560 16.36 -30.43 -10.56
C ASP A 560 16.28 -30.49 -12.10
N ASP A 561 17.41 -30.71 -12.75
CA ASP A 561 17.53 -30.83 -14.20
C ASP A 561 17.29 -32.26 -14.72
N GLN A 562 17.25 -33.24 -13.81
CA GLN A 562 17.08 -34.67 -14.12
C GLN A 562 15.67 -35.18 -13.81
N ALA A 563 14.83 -34.35 -13.18
CA ALA A 563 13.41 -34.64 -12.95
C ALA A 563 12.55 -33.91 -13.99
N PHE A 564 11.59 -34.63 -14.58
CA PHE A 564 10.78 -34.14 -15.69
C PHE A 564 9.29 -34.12 -15.36
N LEU A 565 8.61 -33.10 -15.87
CA LEU A 565 7.16 -32.97 -15.83
C LEU A 565 6.50 -33.80 -16.93
N PRO A 566 5.18 -34.06 -16.85
CA PRO A 566 4.45 -34.77 -17.90
C PRO A 566 4.50 -34.09 -19.28
N ASP A 567 4.78 -32.79 -19.34
CA ASP A 567 4.91 -32.02 -20.58
C ASP A 567 6.32 -32.10 -21.22
N GLY A 568 7.24 -32.86 -20.61
CA GLY A 568 8.60 -33.08 -21.10
C GLY A 568 9.62 -32.04 -20.66
N ARG A 569 9.23 -30.95 -20.00
CA ARG A 569 10.19 -29.99 -19.41
C ARG A 569 10.82 -30.55 -18.14
N SER A 570 12.09 -30.23 -17.89
CA SER A 570 12.70 -30.50 -16.59
C SER A 570 12.13 -29.55 -15.52
N HIS A 571 12.23 -29.91 -14.24
CA HIS A 571 11.80 -29.03 -13.15
C HIS A 571 12.62 -27.72 -13.15
N LEU A 572 13.92 -27.80 -13.41
CA LEU A 572 14.78 -26.62 -13.58
C LEU A 572 14.29 -25.74 -14.73
N GLN A 573 13.99 -26.32 -15.90
CA GLN A 573 13.51 -25.57 -17.06
C GLN A 573 12.19 -24.84 -16.76
N GLN A 574 11.23 -25.51 -16.11
CA GLN A 574 9.97 -24.88 -15.68
C GLN A 574 10.22 -23.71 -14.72
N THR A 575 11.09 -23.89 -13.72
CA THR A 575 11.42 -22.84 -12.75
C THR A 575 12.11 -21.65 -13.41
N LEU A 576 12.99 -21.91 -14.39
CA LEU A 576 13.67 -20.88 -15.18
C LEU A 576 12.68 -20.10 -16.05
N ASP A 577 11.80 -20.79 -16.79
CA ASP A 577 10.75 -20.18 -17.62
C ASP A 577 9.91 -19.22 -16.76
N LEU A 578 9.36 -19.71 -15.65
CA LEU A 578 8.53 -18.91 -14.75
C LEU A 578 9.31 -17.75 -14.11
N THR A 579 10.59 -17.93 -13.78
CA THR A 579 11.42 -16.83 -13.28
C THR A 579 11.58 -15.76 -14.37
N LEU A 580 11.86 -16.14 -15.61
CA LEU A 580 12.00 -15.23 -16.74
C LEU A 580 10.69 -14.51 -17.05
N ASP A 581 9.55 -15.20 -17.03
CA ASP A 581 8.23 -14.59 -17.19
C ASP A 581 7.89 -13.63 -16.06
N ILE A 582 8.39 -13.89 -14.85
CA ILE A 582 8.35 -12.91 -13.77
C ILE A 582 9.30 -11.77 -14.09
N VAL A 583 10.60 -11.93 -14.32
CA VAL A 583 11.53 -10.79 -14.32
C VAL A 583 11.57 -9.98 -15.62
N ALA A 584 11.26 -10.61 -16.75
CA ALA A 584 11.42 -10.05 -18.09
C ALA A 584 10.22 -10.29 -19.04
N GLY A 585 9.37 -11.30 -18.79
CA GLY A 585 8.29 -11.72 -19.68
C GLY A 585 6.87 -11.33 -19.24
N ASP A 586 5.87 -12.09 -19.72
CA ASP A 586 4.45 -11.89 -19.43
C ASP A 586 3.85 -13.08 -18.68
N LEU A 587 3.92 -13.01 -17.35
CA LEU A 587 3.39 -14.03 -16.45
C LEU A 587 1.88 -14.28 -16.58
N ARG A 588 1.13 -13.39 -17.27
CA ARG A 588 -0.34 -13.51 -17.37
C ARG A 588 -0.81 -14.78 -18.04
N GLN A 589 0.03 -15.41 -18.87
CA GLN A 589 -0.30 -16.67 -19.54
C GLN A 589 -0.35 -17.88 -18.57
N TYR A 590 0.36 -17.79 -17.44
CA TYR A 590 0.51 -18.88 -16.46
C TYR A 590 -0.41 -18.73 -15.24
N LEU A 591 -0.98 -17.55 -15.07
CA LEU A 591 -1.88 -17.23 -13.99
C LEU A 591 -3.33 -17.34 -14.52
N ASP A 592 -4.23 -17.96 -13.77
CA ASP A 592 -5.65 -18.18 -14.18
C ASP A 592 -6.50 -16.89 -14.06
N ILE A 593 -5.89 -15.74 -14.37
CA ILE A 593 -6.37 -14.39 -14.08
C ILE A 593 -7.58 -14.00 -14.94
N GLN A 594 -7.62 -14.48 -16.18
CA GLN A 594 -8.67 -14.13 -17.13
C GLN A 594 -9.96 -14.95 -16.95
N LYS A 595 -10.00 -15.89 -15.98
CA LYS A 595 -11.17 -16.74 -15.72
C LYS A 595 -11.93 -16.38 -14.44
N ILE A 596 -11.87 -15.13 -14.00
CA ILE A 596 -12.85 -14.67 -13.02
C ILE A 596 -14.17 -14.50 -13.78
N GLN A 597 -14.96 -15.56 -13.82
CA GLN A 597 -16.28 -15.52 -14.44
C GLN A 597 -17.16 -14.55 -13.66
N VAL A 598 -17.72 -13.56 -14.38
CA VAL A 598 -18.76 -12.70 -13.84
C VAL A 598 -19.98 -13.57 -13.58
N VAL A 599 -20.37 -13.70 -12.32
CA VAL A 599 -21.53 -14.51 -11.91
C VAL A 599 -22.80 -13.69 -12.10
N ASN A 600 -22.76 -12.41 -11.71
CA ASN A 600 -23.88 -11.48 -11.78
C ASN A 600 -23.50 -10.30 -12.69
N PRO A 601 -23.90 -10.27 -13.97
CA PRO A 601 -23.58 -9.18 -14.87
C PRO A 601 -24.17 -7.85 -14.39
N GLY A 602 -23.30 -6.87 -14.12
CA GLY A 602 -23.67 -5.51 -13.77
C GLY A 602 -24.21 -4.71 -14.95
N ASP A 603 -24.63 -3.47 -14.68
CA ASP A 603 -25.28 -2.57 -15.66
C ASP A 603 -24.48 -2.36 -16.94
N TYR A 604 -23.16 -2.25 -16.87
CA TYR A 604 -22.29 -2.10 -18.04
C TYR A 604 -22.52 -3.23 -19.06
N TYR A 605 -22.53 -4.49 -18.61
CA TYR A 605 -22.77 -5.63 -19.50
C TYR A 605 -24.19 -5.63 -20.05
N ARG A 606 -25.18 -5.16 -19.27
CA ARG A 606 -26.56 -4.99 -19.73
C ARG A 606 -26.66 -3.91 -20.79
N PHE A 607 -26.05 -2.75 -20.58
CA PHE A 607 -26.03 -1.64 -21.52
C PHE A 607 -25.32 -2.06 -22.81
N GLN A 608 -24.21 -2.79 -22.70
CA GLN A 608 -23.51 -3.37 -23.85
C GLN A 608 -24.34 -4.43 -24.61
N SER A 609 -25.53 -4.86 -24.16
CA SER A 609 -26.40 -5.71 -24.98
C SER A 609 -27.03 -4.97 -26.17
N ALA A 610 -27.11 -3.64 -26.13
CA ALA A 610 -27.66 -2.84 -27.20
C ALA A 610 -26.59 -2.47 -28.25
N PRO A 611 -26.81 -2.74 -29.55
CA PRO A 611 -25.81 -2.49 -30.59
C PRO A 611 -25.32 -1.04 -30.67
N PHE A 612 -26.18 -0.04 -30.45
CA PHE A 612 -25.82 1.38 -30.53
C PHE A 612 -24.84 1.85 -29.44
N ASN A 613 -24.58 1.01 -28.44
CA ASN A 613 -23.59 1.27 -27.39
C ASN A 613 -22.17 0.80 -27.80
N HIS A 614 -22.03 0.09 -28.92
CA HIS A 614 -20.74 -0.37 -29.44
C HIS A 614 -20.14 0.63 -30.43
N PRO A 615 -18.85 0.98 -30.33
CA PRO A 615 -18.20 1.81 -31.33
C PRO A 615 -18.32 1.28 -32.78
N SER A 616 -18.32 -0.04 -32.96
CA SER A 616 -18.44 -0.69 -34.28
C SER A 616 -19.81 -0.52 -34.96
N TYR A 617 -20.83 -0.08 -34.21
CA TYR A 617 -22.14 0.25 -34.78
C TYR A 617 -22.10 1.46 -35.71
N TYR A 618 -21.06 2.28 -35.59
CA TYR A 618 -20.87 3.50 -36.37
C TYR A 618 -19.72 3.31 -37.38
N PRO A 619 -19.91 3.61 -38.67
CA PRO A 619 -18.82 3.64 -39.63
C PRO A 619 -17.80 4.73 -39.28
N VAL A 620 -16.52 4.45 -39.51
CA VAL A 620 -15.43 5.42 -39.33
C VAL A 620 -15.62 6.63 -40.26
N GLN A 621 -15.98 6.38 -41.52
CA GLN A 621 -16.27 7.43 -42.48
C GLN A 621 -17.72 7.88 -42.35
N GLN A 622 -17.91 9.19 -42.11
CA GLN A 622 -19.20 9.81 -41.82
C GLN A 622 -19.52 10.82 -42.92
N THR A 623 -20.77 10.89 -43.38
CA THR A 623 -21.21 11.77 -44.49
C THR A 623 -22.29 12.74 -44.05
N LEU A 624 -22.10 13.37 -42.88
CA LEU A 624 -23.07 14.30 -42.32
C LEU A 624 -23.04 15.66 -43.03
N PRO A 625 -24.21 16.31 -43.23
CA PRO A 625 -24.29 17.59 -43.92
C PRO A 625 -23.70 18.73 -43.06
N ALA A 626 -22.80 19.51 -43.68
CA ALA A 626 -22.30 20.77 -43.13
C ALA A 626 -23.12 21.95 -43.68
N PRO A 627 -23.38 23.01 -42.90
CA PRO A 627 -22.86 23.27 -41.55
C PRO A 627 -23.71 22.68 -40.41
N GLN A 628 -24.76 21.90 -40.69
CA GLN A 628 -25.75 21.43 -39.70
C GLN A 628 -25.12 20.57 -38.60
N TYR A 629 -24.19 19.69 -38.97
CA TYR A 629 -23.41 18.88 -38.04
C TYR A 629 -21.97 19.37 -37.92
N ARG A 630 -21.42 19.31 -36.72
CA ARG A 630 -20.02 19.66 -36.40
C ARG A 630 -19.36 18.54 -35.60
N PRO A 631 -18.07 18.24 -35.82
CA PRO A 631 -17.32 17.35 -34.95
C PRO A 631 -17.18 17.98 -33.56
N VAL A 632 -17.17 17.15 -32.50
CA VAL A 632 -17.03 17.65 -31.11
C VAL A 632 -15.61 18.13 -30.76
N GLY A 633 -14.64 17.89 -31.64
CA GLY A 633 -13.24 18.34 -31.52
C GLY A 633 -12.41 17.88 -32.71
N ASP A 634 -11.18 18.39 -32.79
CA ASP A 634 -10.29 18.19 -33.95
C ASP A 634 -9.72 16.76 -34.02
N TRP A 635 -9.35 16.19 -32.88
CA TRP A 635 -8.80 14.85 -32.75
C TRP A 635 -9.71 13.97 -31.91
N LEU A 636 -10.49 13.11 -32.58
CA LEU A 636 -11.41 12.18 -31.93
C LEU A 636 -11.01 10.76 -32.24
N GLY A 637 -11.07 9.90 -31.23
CA GLY A 637 -10.68 8.52 -31.43
C GLY A 637 -10.94 7.60 -30.26
N ARG A 638 -10.65 6.33 -30.49
CA ARG A 638 -10.80 5.27 -29.51
C ARG A 638 -9.44 4.92 -28.92
N LEU A 639 -9.37 4.85 -27.59
CA LEU A 639 -8.19 4.36 -26.90
C LEU A 639 -8.14 2.84 -27.01
N ILE A 640 -7.01 2.31 -27.48
CA ILE A 640 -6.76 0.88 -27.62
C ILE A 640 -5.59 0.50 -26.72
N LEU A 641 -5.82 -0.42 -25.78
CA LEU A 641 -4.76 -0.94 -24.92
C LEU A 641 -3.79 -1.81 -25.76
N PRO A 642 -2.47 -1.56 -25.75
CA PRO A 642 -1.53 -2.36 -26.52
C PRO A 642 -1.42 -3.79 -25.98
N ASN A 643 -0.99 -4.72 -26.83
CA ASN A 643 -0.61 -6.05 -26.36
C ASN A 643 0.74 -6.01 -25.61
N ALA A 644 1.05 -7.05 -24.84
CA ALA A 644 2.24 -7.09 -23.97
C ALA A 644 3.55 -6.80 -24.72
N HIS A 645 3.70 -7.36 -25.92
CA HIS A 645 4.90 -7.22 -26.75
C HIS A 645 5.03 -5.84 -27.39
N GLU A 646 3.90 -5.22 -27.77
CA GLU A 646 3.87 -3.89 -28.40
C GLU A 646 4.17 -2.79 -27.38
N ARG A 647 3.74 -3.00 -26.13
CA ARG A 647 3.82 -2.04 -25.03
C ARG A 647 5.21 -1.44 -24.81
N LEU A 648 6.25 -2.27 -24.87
CA LEU A 648 7.63 -1.85 -24.60
C LEU A 648 8.17 -0.85 -25.64
N GLN A 649 7.69 -0.94 -26.88
CA GLN A 649 8.11 -0.08 -27.98
C GLN A 649 7.20 1.15 -28.11
N LEU A 650 5.94 1.00 -27.70
CA LEU A 650 4.92 2.04 -27.85
C LEU A 650 5.10 3.18 -26.83
N GLU A 651 5.54 2.91 -25.60
CA GLU A 651 5.65 3.90 -24.51
C GLU A 651 4.38 4.77 -24.33
N GLY A 652 3.20 4.16 -24.52
CA GLY A 652 1.91 4.85 -24.58
C GLY A 652 0.77 3.89 -24.88
N VAL A 653 -0.26 4.39 -25.55
CA VAL A 653 -1.40 3.56 -26.03
C VAL A 653 -1.63 3.77 -27.51
N TRP A 654 -2.36 2.84 -28.13
CA TRP A 654 -2.81 3.00 -29.50
C TRP A 654 -4.03 3.92 -29.53
N PHE A 655 -4.12 4.78 -30.54
CA PHE A 655 -5.25 5.66 -30.77
C PHE A 655 -5.80 5.42 -32.17
N GLU A 656 -7.03 4.91 -32.25
CA GLU A 656 -7.73 4.73 -33.53
C GLU A 656 -8.43 6.03 -33.91
N LEU A 657 -8.06 6.61 -35.05
CA LEU A 657 -8.54 7.91 -35.50
C LEU A 657 -9.95 7.80 -36.07
N LEU A 658 -10.93 8.42 -35.40
CA LEU A 658 -12.34 8.46 -35.81
C LEU A 658 -12.75 9.83 -36.38
N HIS A 659 -12.00 10.87 -36.08
CA HIS A 659 -12.06 12.18 -36.73
C HIS A 659 -10.69 12.85 -36.64
N THR A 660 -10.30 13.58 -37.68
CA THR A 660 -9.01 14.26 -37.76
C THR A 660 -9.14 15.63 -38.42
N PRO A 661 -8.18 16.55 -38.18
CA PRO A 661 -8.09 17.77 -38.97
C PRO A 661 -7.93 17.46 -40.46
N PRO A 662 -8.37 18.35 -41.38
CA PRO A 662 -8.33 18.10 -42.83
C PRO A 662 -6.97 17.63 -43.37
N ALA A 663 -5.87 18.13 -42.80
CA ALA A 663 -4.51 17.75 -43.19
C ALA A 663 -4.18 16.25 -42.98
N TYR A 664 -4.88 15.58 -42.06
CA TYR A 664 -4.63 14.19 -41.66
C TYR A 664 -5.78 13.24 -42.02
N GLN A 665 -6.69 13.65 -42.92
CA GLN A 665 -7.87 12.86 -43.28
C GLN A 665 -7.52 11.49 -43.87
N HIS A 666 -6.36 11.33 -44.51
CA HIS A 666 -5.88 10.05 -45.06
C HIS A 666 -5.48 9.02 -43.99
N TYR A 667 -5.34 9.44 -42.73
CA TYR A 667 -5.09 8.54 -41.58
C TYR A 667 -6.37 8.07 -40.87
N LEU A 668 -7.55 8.50 -41.33
CA LEU A 668 -8.82 8.13 -40.71
C LEU A 668 -8.99 6.59 -40.68
N GLY A 669 -9.38 6.05 -39.54
CA GLY A 669 -9.51 4.61 -39.29
C GLY A 669 -8.20 3.88 -38.98
N GLN A 670 -7.05 4.55 -39.08
CA GLN A 670 -5.77 3.96 -38.74
C GLN A 670 -5.47 4.09 -37.24
N ARG A 671 -4.61 3.20 -36.74
CA ARG A 671 -4.06 3.27 -35.39
C ARG A 671 -2.76 4.04 -35.40
N VAL A 672 -2.65 5.02 -34.51
CA VAL A 672 -1.47 5.86 -34.33
C VAL A 672 -0.96 5.80 -32.90
N HIS A 673 0.29 6.19 -32.66
CA HIS A 673 0.83 6.23 -31.30
C HIS A 673 0.26 7.43 -30.55
N LEU A 674 -0.17 7.24 -29.30
CA LEU A 674 -0.53 8.31 -28.39
C LEU A 674 0.33 8.26 -27.14
N ARG A 675 1.03 9.38 -26.85
CA ARG A 675 1.99 9.49 -25.76
C ARG A 675 1.81 10.78 -24.95
N TRP A 676 2.34 10.77 -23.73
CA TRP A 676 2.44 11.98 -22.91
C TRP A 676 3.59 12.87 -23.37
N ARG A 677 3.33 14.17 -23.50
CA ARG A 677 4.34 15.21 -23.65
C ARG A 677 4.98 15.49 -22.28
N CYS A 678 5.99 14.70 -21.91
CA CYS A 678 6.57 14.79 -20.57
C CYS A 678 7.62 15.91 -20.46
N ASN A 679 7.30 16.97 -19.71
CA ASN A 679 8.35 17.78 -19.07
C ASN A 679 8.89 17.02 -17.83
N PRO A 680 10.12 17.31 -17.33
CA PRO A 680 10.71 16.56 -16.23
C PRO A 680 9.87 16.53 -14.93
N GLY A 681 9.14 17.62 -14.65
CA GLY A 681 8.28 17.73 -13.46
C GLY A 681 7.05 16.81 -13.52
N LEU A 682 6.35 16.79 -14.66
CA LEU A 682 5.18 15.93 -14.89
C LEU A 682 5.57 14.45 -14.94
N LYS A 683 6.74 14.13 -15.53
CA LYS A 683 7.27 12.76 -15.54
C LYS A 683 7.41 12.20 -14.12
N LYS A 684 7.93 12.99 -13.19
CA LYS A 684 8.07 12.59 -11.79
C LYS A 684 6.71 12.39 -11.10
N ARG A 685 5.73 13.26 -11.38
CA ARG A 685 4.36 13.14 -10.83
C ARG A 685 3.63 11.90 -11.37
N PHE A 686 3.73 11.63 -12.66
CA PHE A 686 3.17 10.40 -13.26
C PHE A 686 3.86 9.14 -12.73
N GLN A 687 5.19 9.14 -12.59
CA GLN A 687 5.91 8.04 -11.96
C GLN A 687 5.42 7.71 -10.54
N ALA A 688 4.95 8.71 -9.77
CA ALA A 688 4.42 8.50 -8.43
C ALA A 688 3.08 7.72 -8.40
N VAL A 689 2.31 7.78 -9.49
CA VAL A 689 1.02 7.07 -9.64
C VAL A 689 1.09 5.88 -10.60
N THR A 690 2.20 5.72 -11.31
CA THR A 690 2.52 4.52 -12.09
C THR A 690 2.73 3.34 -11.13
N ARG A 691 1.90 2.30 -11.24
CA ARG A 691 1.88 1.17 -10.30
C ARG A 691 1.77 -0.16 -11.03
N ASP A 692 2.29 -1.21 -10.41
CA ASP A 692 1.92 -2.57 -10.78
C ASP A 692 0.48 -2.82 -10.33
N ILE A 693 -0.30 -3.52 -11.15
CA ILE A 693 -1.68 -3.87 -10.84
C ILE A 693 -1.75 -5.36 -10.52
N HIS A 694 -2.15 -5.68 -9.30
CA HIS A 694 -2.42 -7.02 -8.81
C HIS A 694 -3.76 -7.02 -8.09
N PHE A 695 -4.73 -7.76 -8.61
CA PHE A 695 -6.06 -7.78 -8.00
C PHE A 695 -6.00 -8.32 -6.58
N SER A 696 -6.62 -7.59 -5.66
CA SER A 696 -6.90 -8.12 -4.33
C SER A 696 -8.04 -9.14 -4.38
N ALA A 697 -8.19 -9.94 -3.33
CA ALA A 697 -9.32 -10.87 -3.23
C ALA A 697 -10.68 -10.14 -3.34
N GLU A 698 -10.74 -8.90 -2.87
CA GLU A 698 -11.91 -8.03 -2.98
C GLU A 698 -12.13 -7.52 -4.40
N ALA A 699 -11.07 -7.21 -5.16
CA ALA A 699 -11.20 -6.84 -6.57
C ALA A 699 -11.79 -8.01 -7.38
N GLU A 700 -11.28 -9.23 -7.14
CA GLU A 700 -11.82 -10.44 -7.77
C GLU A 700 -13.29 -10.67 -7.38
N ALA A 701 -13.62 -10.56 -6.10
CA ALA A 701 -15.00 -10.73 -5.62
C ALA A 701 -15.94 -9.67 -6.20
N SER A 702 -15.51 -8.41 -6.24
CA SER A 702 -16.29 -7.30 -6.80
C SER A 702 -16.54 -7.51 -8.29
N HIS A 703 -15.54 -8.00 -9.03
CA HIS A 703 -15.71 -8.33 -10.44
C HIS A 703 -16.73 -9.46 -10.66
N ARG A 704 -16.72 -10.51 -9.82
CA ARG A 704 -17.72 -11.59 -9.87
C ARG A 704 -19.15 -11.07 -9.68
N GLU A 705 -19.30 -10.05 -8.84
CA GLU A 705 -20.57 -9.35 -8.56
C GLU A 705 -20.90 -8.22 -9.57
N GLY A 706 -20.23 -8.21 -10.72
CA GLY A 706 -20.58 -7.33 -11.84
C GLY A 706 -19.99 -5.92 -11.79
N MET A 707 -19.11 -5.63 -10.83
CA MET A 707 -18.36 -4.37 -10.84
C MET A 707 -17.35 -4.35 -12.00
N ILE A 708 -17.31 -3.24 -12.72
CA ILE A 708 -16.31 -3.03 -13.76
C ILE A 708 -15.01 -2.60 -13.12
N VAL A 709 -13.96 -3.39 -13.33
CA VAL A 709 -12.58 -3.22 -12.84
C VAL A 709 -11.62 -3.46 -14.00
N PRO A 710 -10.38 -2.95 -13.97
CA PRO A 710 -9.41 -3.02 -15.08
C PRO A 710 -8.81 -4.43 -15.27
N THR A 711 -9.63 -5.42 -15.61
CA THR A 711 -9.24 -6.84 -15.71
C THR A 711 -8.11 -7.08 -16.71
N ARG A 712 -8.11 -6.32 -17.82
CA ARG A 712 -7.06 -6.40 -18.86
C ARG A 712 -5.68 -5.97 -18.36
N LEU A 713 -5.64 -5.17 -17.29
CA LEU A 713 -4.43 -4.67 -16.66
C LEU A 713 -3.99 -5.51 -15.45
N ASN A 714 -4.75 -6.52 -15.05
CA ASN A 714 -4.34 -7.36 -13.92
C ASN A 714 -3.01 -8.09 -14.24
N HIS A 715 -2.08 -8.02 -13.29
CA HIS A 715 -0.67 -8.42 -13.39
C HIS A 715 0.20 -7.62 -14.38
N TRP A 716 -0.28 -6.49 -14.90
CA TRP A 716 0.59 -5.55 -15.59
C TRP A 716 1.46 -4.80 -14.59
N ARG A 717 2.71 -4.59 -14.98
CA ARG A 717 3.64 -3.76 -14.22
C ARG A 717 3.70 -2.34 -14.71
N LEU A 718 4.02 -1.39 -13.84
CA LEU A 718 4.25 0.01 -14.17
C LEU A 718 3.16 0.59 -15.09
N VAL A 719 1.90 0.30 -14.79
CA VAL A 719 0.76 0.80 -15.56
C VAL A 719 0.71 2.32 -15.43
N THR A 720 0.81 3.02 -16.56
CA THR A 720 0.80 4.47 -16.63
C THR A 720 -0.63 5.02 -16.56
N PRO A 721 -0.81 6.33 -16.27
CA PRO A 721 -2.13 6.96 -16.28
C PRO A 721 -2.91 6.76 -17.58
N LEU A 722 -2.26 6.79 -18.74
CA LEU A 722 -2.90 6.62 -20.04
C LEU A 722 -3.30 5.15 -20.30
N GLU A 723 -2.44 4.20 -19.95
CA GLU A 723 -2.78 2.76 -19.99
C GLU A 723 -3.92 2.43 -19.03
N SER A 724 -3.95 3.04 -17.83
CA SER A 724 -5.04 2.85 -16.87
C SER A 724 -6.39 3.32 -17.40
N LEU A 725 -6.40 4.36 -18.24
CA LEU A 725 -7.62 4.84 -18.90
C LEU A 725 -8.02 3.90 -20.04
N ALA A 726 -7.09 3.56 -20.95
CA ALA A 726 -7.37 2.65 -22.07
C ALA A 726 -7.81 1.25 -21.61
N GLY A 727 -7.23 0.75 -20.51
CA GLY A 727 -7.48 -0.57 -19.94
C GLY A 727 -8.59 -0.63 -18.87
N ALA A 728 -9.35 0.46 -18.65
CA ALA A 728 -10.33 0.54 -17.57
C ALA A 728 -11.52 -0.42 -17.76
N HIS A 729 -11.94 -0.65 -19.01
CA HIS A 729 -13.03 -1.55 -19.35
C HIS A 729 -12.54 -2.94 -19.76
N PRO A 730 -13.43 -3.95 -19.89
CA PRO A 730 -13.08 -5.27 -20.42
C PRO A 730 -12.76 -5.29 -21.93
N VAL A 731 -13.16 -4.25 -22.67
CA VAL A 731 -12.97 -4.09 -24.13
C VAL A 731 -12.52 -2.67 -24.45
N ASP A 732 -11.99 -2.46 -25.66
CA ASP A 732 -11.65 -1.12 -26.15
C ASP A 732 -12.90 -0.41 -26.67
N ASP A 733 -13.56 0.35 -25.80
CA ASP A 733 -14.79 1.10 -26.08
C ASP A 733 -14.76 2.57 -25.59
N ILE A 734 -13.63 3.03 -25.06
CA ILE A 734 -13.46 4.38 -24.54
C ILE A 734 -13.16 5.35 -25.69
N ILE A 735 -14.13 6.20 -25.99
CA ILE A 735 -14.03 7.26 -27.01
C ILE A 735 -13.66 8.58 -26.34
N VAL A 736 -12.65 9.24 -26.89
CA VAL A 736 -12.10 10.46 -26.33
C VAL A 736 -11.89 11.56 -27.38
N LYS A 737 -11.96 12.80 -26.92
CA LYS A 737 -11.39 13.99 -27.56
C LYS A 737 -10.02 14.26 -26.95
N LEU A 738 -8.99 14.47 -27.77
CA LEU A 738 -7.68 14.88 -27.26
C LEU A 738 -7.69 16.38 -26.93
N PRO A 739 -7.17 16.79 -25.75
CA PRO A 739 -7.09 18.19 -25.38
C PRO A 739 -5.96 18.89 -26.14
N ASP A 740 -6.20 20.13 -26.55
CA ASP A 740 -5.18 20.96 -27.20
C ASP A 740 -4.08 21.42 -26.22
N PRO A 741 -2.85 21.65 -26.71
CA PRO A 741 -2.40 21.36 -28.07
C PRO A 741 -2.00 19.89 -28.27
N VAL A 742 -2.39 19.32 -29.41
CA VAL A 742 -1.88 18.01 -29.89
C VAL A 742 -0.68 18.25 -30.80
N ILE A 743 0.48 17.67 -30.48
CA ILE A 743 1.67 17.74 -31.33
C ILE A 743 1.77 16.45 -32.14
N VAL A 744 2.00 16.62 -33.44
CA VAL A 744 2.09 15.53 -34.42
C VAL A 744 3.54 15.38 -34.86
N GLU A 745 4.10 14.18 -34.66
CA GLU A 745 5.45 13.81 -35.05
C GLU A 745 5.39 12.66 -36.06
N ALA A 746 6.10 12.81 -37.19
CA ALA A 746 6.23 11.74 -38.18
C ALA A 746 7.42 10.85 -37.80
N ILE A 747 7.21 9.52 -37.74
CA ILE A 747 8.31 8.57 -37.53
C ILE A 747 9.13 8.51 -38.83
N ALA A 748 10.40 8.92 -38.76
CA ALA A 748 11.35 8.75 -39.86
C ALA A 748 11.67 7.25 -40.03
N SER A 749 11.64 6.76 -41.26
CA SER A 749 11.68 5.35 -41.66
C SER A 749 12.97 4.58 -41.36
N ASP A 750 13.96 5.17 -40.67
CA ASP A 750 15.31 4.59 -40.60
C ASP A 750 15.57 3.73 -39.34
N GLU A 751 14.68 3.72 -38.33
CA GLU A 751 14.91 2.98 -37.08
C GLU A 751 14.29 1.57 -37.02
N TRP A 752 13.68 1.07 -38.10
CA TRP A 752 13.09 -0.28 -38.12
C TRP A 752 13.44 -1.08 -39.38
N SER A 753 14.69 -1.54 -39.47
CA SER A 753 15.12 -2.45 -40.55
C SER A 753 15.90 -3.63 -39.99
N THR A 754 15.22 -4.72 -39.62
CA THR A 754 15.81 -6.08 -39.54
C THR A 754 14.81 -7.24 -39.74
N LEU A 755 13.53 -7.01 -40.08
CA LEU A 755 12.57 -8.11 -40.36
C LEU A 755 12.01 -8.04 -41.79
N PRO A 756 11.80 -9.20 -42.46
CA PRO A 756 11.34 -9.20 -43.85
C PRO A 756 9.91 -8.65 -43.95
N LEU A 757 9.73 -7.67 -44.84
CA LEU A 757 8.46 -7.04 -45.15
C LEU A 757 7.47 -8.07 -45.72
N THR A 758 6.31 -8.22 -45.08
CA THR A 758 5.14 -8.85 -45.71
C THR A 758 4.42 -7.83 -46.62
N PRO A 759 3.70 -8.26 -47.68
CA PRO A 759 3.21 -7.36 -48.76
C PRO A 759 2.09 -6.38 -48.40
N HIS A 760 1.83 -6.10 -47.11
CA HIS A 760 0.78 -5.19 -46.64
C HIS A 760 1.30 -4.21 -45.57
N SER A 761 2.44 -3.56 -45.82
CA SER A 761 2.97 -2.54 -44.90
C SER A 761 2.35 -1.17 -45.23
N PRO A 762 1.57 -0.52 -44.34
CA PRO A 762 1.17 0.85 -44.55
C PRO A 762 2.30 1.81 -44.16
N THR A 763 2.28 2.96 -44.83
CA THR A 763 2.90 4.28 -44.62
C THR A 763 3.37 4.65 -43.19
N PRO A 764 4.27 5.64 -43.05
CA PRO A 764 4.91 6.03 -41.78
C PRO A 764 3.88 6.26 -40.65
N SER A 765 4.13 5.64 -39.50
CA SER A 765 3.29 5.73 -38.31
C SER A 765 3.37 7.13 -37.69
N LEU A 766 2.21 7.75 -37.53
CA LEU A 766 2.04 9.04 -36.87
C LEU A 766 2.20 8.86 -35.35
N THR A 767 2.87 9.79 -34.66
CA THR A 767 2.86 9.88 -33.20
C THR A 767 2.19 11.18 -32.75
N LEU A 768 1.18 11.05 -31.90
CA LEU A 768 0.48 12.14 -31.25
C LEU A 768 0.98 12.28 -29.81
N THR A 769 1.33 13.49 -29.39
CA THR A 769 1.66 13.79 -28.00
C THR A 769 0.71 14.80 -27.38
N ILE A 770 0.31 14.53 -26.13
CA ILE A 770 -0.67 15.34 -25.37
C ILE A 770 -0.10 15.78 -24.02
N GLY A 771 -0.51 16.97 -23.56
CA GLY A 771 -0.10 17.52 -22.26
C GLY A 771 -1.07 17.24 -21.11
N ASN A 772 -2.34 16.95 -21.40
CA ASN A 772 -3.41 16.74 -20.42
C ASN A 772 -4.15 15.43 -20.72
N GLU A 773 -4.91 14.92 -19.74
CA GLU A 773 -5.63 13.65 -19.88
C GLU A 773 -6.69 13.72 -21.02
N PRO A 774 -6.82 12.66 -21.86
CA PRO A 774 -7.89 12.59 -22.85
C PRO A 774 -9.28 12.74 -22.23
N ILE A 775 -10.16 13.47 -22.91
CA ILE A 775 -11.51 13.80 -22.42
C ILE A 775 -12.48 12.77 -22.96
N GLN A 776 -13.14 12.01 -22.09
CA GLN A 776 -14.16 11.03 -22.49
C GLN A 776 -15.43 11.75 -22.98
N ILE A 777 -15.94 11.35 -24.15
CA ILE A 777 -17.07 12.01 -24.85
C ILE A 777 -18.19 11.03 -25.20
N ALA A 778 -19.39 11.56 -25.45
CA ALA A 778 -20.49 10.82 -26.06
C ALA A 778 -20.83 11.42 -27.44
N GLY A 779 -20.75 10.60 -28.49
CA GLY A 779 -20.93 11.05 -29.88
C GLY A 779 -19.70 11.74 -30.48
N LEU A 780 -19.48 11.53 -31.77
CA LEU A 780 -18.38 12.15 -32.52
C LEU A 780 -18.77 13.51 -33.11
N TYR A 781 -20.07 13.68 -33.38
CA TYR A 781 -20.63 14.88 -33.98
C TYR A 781 -21.79 15.40 -33.15
N TYR A 782 -22.09 16.68 -33.30
CA TYR A 782 -23.26 17.31 -32.71
C TYR A 782 -23.97 18.24 -33.69
N ALA A 783 -25.26 18.46 -33.43
CA ALA A 783 -26.10 19.44 -34.12
C ALA A 783 -27.04 20.11 -33.11
N LEU A 784 -27.55 21.29 -33.46
CA LEU A 784 -28.55 22.00 -32.66
C LEU A 784 -29.93 21.88 -33.33
N VAL A 785 -30.89 21.26 -32.63
CA VAL A 785 -32.19 20.93 -33.20
C VAL A 785 -33.36 21.26 -32.27
N GLN A 786 -34.55 21.35 -32.85
CA GLN A 786 -35.81 21.31 -32.13
C GLN A 786 -36.58 20.03 -32.53
N PHE A 787 -37.11 19.31 -31.54
CA PHE A 787 -37.94 18.13 -31.76
C PHE A 787 -39.36 18.54 -32.17
N LEU A 788 -39.86 18.02 -33.29
CA LEU A 788 -41.18 18.35 -33.82
C LEU A 788 -42.23 17.33 -33.39
N SER A 789 -42.00 16.06 -33.69
CA SER A 789 -42.90 14.96 -33.34
C SER A 789 -42.19 13.60 -33.44
N PRO A 790 -42.64 12.59 -32.68
CA PRO A 790 -42.23 11.21 -32.92
C PRO A 790 -42.74 10.74 -34.30
N VAL A 791 -42.01 9.82 -34.93
CA VAL A 791 -42.43 9.21 -36.19
C VAL A 791 -43.51 8.16 -35.93
N ALA A 792 -44.63 8.24 -36.65
CA ALA A 792 -45.75 7.32 -36.45
C ALA A 792 -45.33 5.85 -36.68
N GLY A 793 -45.58 4.98 -35.70
CA GLY A 793 -45.21 3.57 -35.76
C GLY A 793 -43.74 3.24 -35.48
N ALA A 794 -42.89 4.25 -35.23
CA ALA A 794 -41.48 4.08 -34.88
C ALA A 794 -41.14 4.81 -33.57
N ASN A 795 -41.16 4.09 -32.45
CA ASN A 795 -41.00 4.65 -31.11
C ASN A 795 -39.59 5.18 -30.82
N ASP A 796 -38.61 4.91 -31.68
CA ASP A 796 -37.21 5.30 -31.57
C ASP A 796 -36.80 6.36 -32.59
N ARG A 797 -37.74 7.02 -33.28
CA ARG A 797 -37.45 8.03 -34.30
C ARG A 797 -38.22 9.31 -34.08
N TYR A 798 -37.56 10.44 -34.36
CA TYR A 798 -38.14 11.77 -34.24
C TYR A 798 -37.88 12.61 -35.48
N HIS A 799 -38.90 13.36 -35.89
CA HIS A 799 -38.71 14.47 -36.81
C HIS A 799 -38.12 15.66 -36.06
N VAL A 800 -37.05 16.21 -36.60
CA VAL A 800 -36.36 17.37 -36.05
C VAL A 800 -36.20 18.44 -37.12
N VAL A 801 -36.04 19.68 -36.67
CA VAL A 801 -35.60 20.80 -37.50
C VAL A 801 -34.32 21.37 -36.92
N HIS A 802 -33.35 21.62 -37.80
CA HIS A 802 -32.06 22.17 -37.44
C HIS A 802 -32.14 23.68 -37.23
N TYR A 803 -31.30 24.17 -36.32
CA TYR A 803 -31.04 25.59 -36.17
C TYR A 803 -30.39 26.12 -37.45
N ASN A 804 -30.92 27.23 -37.93
CA ASN A 804 -30.40 27.92 -39.09
C ASN A 804 -29.54 29.11 -38.62
N PRO A 805 -28.22 29.09 -38.86
CA PRO A 805 -27.34 30.18 -38.44
C PRO A 805 -27.68 31.52 -39.11
N ASP A 806 -28.25 31.49 -40.32
CA ASP A 806 -28.54 32.71 -41.10
C ASP A 806 -29.79 33.43 -40.57
N THR A 807 -30.83 32.69 -40.20
CA THR A 807 -32.08 33.26 -39.66
C THR A 807 -32.11 33.33 -38.13
N GLN A 808 -31.18 32.64 -37.48
CA GLN A 808 -31.11 32.46 -36.03
C GLN A 808 -32.37 31.81 -35.41
N THR A 809 -33.05 30.97 -36.20
CA THR A 809 -34.28 30.26 -35.79
C THR A 809 -34.25 28.79 -36.21
N PHE A 810 -35.25 28.01 -35.79
CA PHE A 810 -35.41 26.60 -36.12
C PHE A 810 -36.20 26.40 -37.43
N ASP A 811 -35.67 26.92 -38.53
CA ASP A 811 -36.24 26.80 -39.89
C ASP A 811 -35.28 26.17 -40.91
N GLY A 812 -34.21 25.53 -40.44
CA GLY A 812 -33.20 24.88 -41.26
C GLY A 812 -33.63 23.52 -41.82
N LEU A 813 -32.65 22.63 -42.02
CA LEU A 813 -32.88 21.27 -42.51
C LEU A 813 -33.89 20.54 -41.63
N LYS A 814 -34.88 19.89 -42.23
CA LYS A 814 -35.78 18.96 -41.55
C LYS A 814 -35.36 17.54 -41.88
N GLU A 815 -35.17 16.73 -40.86
CA GLU A 815 -34.81 15.33 -41.05
C GLU A 815 -35.35 14.44 -39.92
N THR A 816 -35.13 13.14 -40.07
CA THR A 816 -35.47 12.16 -39.05
C THR A 816 -34.18 11.70 -38.38
N VAL A 817 -34.15 11.79 -37.04
CA VAL A 817 -33.05 11.27 -36.22
C VAL A 817 -33.54 10.07 -35.41
N ARG A 818 -32.62 9.18 -35.05
CA ARG A 818 -32.91 8.00 -34.24
C ARG A 818 -32.53 8.24 -32.79
N LEU A 819 -33.46 7.98 -31.87
CA LEU A 819 -33.28 7.96 -30.43
C LEU A 819 -33.61 6.54 -29.93
N PRO A 820 -32.66 5.58 -30.05
CA PRO A 820 -32.89 4.20 -29.63
C PRO A 820 -33.40 4.11 -28.20
N GLN A 821 -34.28 3.15 -27.93
CA GLN A 821 -34.72 2.86 -26.57
C GLN A 821 -33.51 2.39 -25.75
N VAL A 822 -33.28 3.03 -24.60
CA VAL A 822 -32.15 2.71 -23.72
C VAL A 822 -32.42 1.41 -22.97
N VAL A 823 -31.35 0.71 -22.59
CA VAL A 823 -31.47 -0.48 -21.74
C VAL A 823 -31.64 -0.04 -20.29
N PRO A 824 -32.68 -0.50 -19.56
CA PRO A 824 -32.83 -0.23 -18.14
C PRO A 824 -31.69 -0.85 -17.32
N ASP A 825 -31.37 -0.22 -16.18
CA ASP A 825 -30.40 -0.76 -15.23
C ASP A 825 -30.96 -1.97 -14.45
N GLY A 826 -30.14 -2.56 -13.56
CA GLY A 826 -30.50 -3.71 -12.73
C GLY A 826 -31.72 -3.48 -11.83
N ASP A 827 -32.06 -2.22 -11.54
CA ASP A 827 -33.24 -1.82 -10.76
C ASP A 827 -34.46 -1.51 -11.65
N GLY A 828 -34.32 -1.64 -12.98
CA GLY A 828 -35.38 -1.37 -13.95
C GLY A 828 -35.62 0.11 -14.22
N ILE A 829 -34.65 0.98 -13.89
CA ILE A 829 -34.68 2.42 -14.18
C ILE A 829 -34.04 2.66 -15.55
N GLU A 830 -34.72 3.41 -16.41
CA GLU A 830 -34.16 3.86 -17.69
C GLU A 830 -33.25 5.08 -17.44
N PRO A 831 -31.95 5.03 -17.82
CA PRO A 831 -31.03 6.16 -17.59
C PRO A 831 -31.46 7.47 -18.26
N SER A 832 -32.24 7.38 -19.35
CA SER A 832 -32.90 8.49 -20.02
C SER A 832 -34.20 8.00 -20.68
N THR A 833 -35.18 8.88 -20.83
CA THR A 833 -36.38 8.60 -21.62
C THR A 833 -36.57 9.64 -22.71
N SER A 834 -37.09 9.22 -23.87
CA SER A 834 -37.43 10.11 -24.98
C SER A 834 -38.92 10.46 -25.03
N ARG A 835 -39.72 9.97 -24.08
CA ARG A 835 -41.18 10.21 -24.07
C ARG A 835 -41.49 11.70 -23.92
N ASP A 836 -42.41 12.21 -24.75
CA ASP A 836 -42.86 13.61 -24.73
C ASP A 836 -41.71 14.64 -24.87
N LEU A 837 -40.60 14.29 -25.52
CA LEU A 837 -39.44 15.17 -25.64
C LEU A 837 -39.77 16.45 -26.41
N GLU A 838 -40.66 16.37 -27.41
CA GLU A 838 -41.18 17.51 -28.16
C GLU A 838 -42.01 18.48 -27.29
N ARG A 839 -42.55 17.99 -26.17
CA ARG A 839 -43.33 18.76 -25.18
C ARG A 839 -42.50 19.27 -24.02
N SER A 840 -41.20 18.94 -23.99
CA SER A 840 -40.30 19.42 -22.94
C SER A 840 -40.28 20.96 -22.91
N PRO A 841 -40.29 21.59 -21.72
CA PRO A 841 -40.27 23.06 -21.61
C PRO A 841 -39.00 23.69 -22.21
N LEU A 842 -37.94 22.89 -22.44
CA LEU A 842 -36.68 23.34 -23.00
C LEU A 842 -36.63 23.24 -24.54
N ASN A 843 -37.57 22.52 -25.15
CA ASN A 843 -37.56 22.23 -26.59
C ASN A 843 -37.69 23.49 -27.45
N SER A 844 -38.39 24.53 -26.97
CA SER A 844 -38.52 25.82 -27.68
C SER A 844 -37.19 26.55 -27.88
N THR A 845 -36.21 26.30 -26.99
CA THR A 845 -34.86 26.85 -27.10
C THR A 845 -33.91 25.93 -27.88
N GLY A 846 -34.31 24.67 -28.06
CA GLY A 846 -33.58 23.63 -28.76
C GLY A 846 -32.60 22.84 -27.89
N TRP A 847 -32.13 21.75 -28.49
CA TRP A 847 -31.27 20.75 -27.91
C TRP A 847 -30.05 20.54 -28.79
N TYR A 848 -28.87 20.55 -28.19
CA TYR A 848 -27.70 19.96 -28.81
C TYR A 848 -27.84 18.43 -28.73
N ILE A 849 -27.93 17.79 -29.88
CA ILE A 849 -27.89 16.34 -30.02
C ILE A 849 -26.45 15.93 -30.34
N HIS A 850 -25.90 15.00 -29.58
CA HIS A 850 -24.58 14.43 -29.82
C HIS A 850 -24.72 12.97 -30.23
N GLY A 851 -23.95 12.54 -31.22
CA GLY A 851 -24.07 11.20 -31.79
C GLY A 851 -23.16 10.95 -32.98
N ALA A 852 -23.54 9.98 -33.79
CA ALA A 852 -22.90 9.66 -35.05
C ALA A 852 -23.92 9.01 -36.01
N GLN A 853 -23.61 9.05 -37.30
CA GLN A 853 -24.35 8.34 -38.34
C GLN A 853 -24.12 6.84 -38.20
N ALA A 854 -25.17 6.04 -38.25
CA ALA A 854 -25.08 4.58 -38.31
C ALA A 854 -24.83 4.08 -39.75
N HIS A 855 -24.57 2.79 -39.91
CA HIS A 855 -24.33 2.17 -41.24
C HIS A 855 -25.51 2.31 -42.23
N ASP A 856 -26.72 2.54 -41.73
CA ASP A 856 -27.92 2.78 -42.54
C ASP A 856 -28.10 4.26 -42.94
N GLY A 857 -27.16 5.13 -42.55
CA GLY A 857 -27.16 6.54 -42.90
C GLY A 857 -27.94 7.45 -41.95
N GLU A 858 -28.67 6.91 -40.97
CA GLU A 858 -29.41 7.73 -40.00
C GLU A 858 -28.51 8.22 -38.85
N PHE A 859 -28.72 9.47 -38.41
CA PHE A 859 -28.03 10.00 -37.24
C PHE A 859 -28.65 9.44 -35.95
N VAL A 860 -27.83 8.80 -35.13
CA VAL A 860 -28.26 8.20 -33.86
C VAL A 860 -27.81 9.09 -32.71
N VAL A 861 -28.77 9.59 -31.95
CA VAL A 861 -28.56 10.48 -30.82
C VAL A 861 -28.15 9.67 -29.59
N GLN A 862 -26.91 9.86 -29.16
CA GLN A 862 -26.30 9.23 -27.99
C GLN A 862 -26.40 10.11 -26.75
N ALA A 863 -26.35 11.45 -26.89
CA ALA A 863 -26.46 12.39 -25.79
C ALA A 863 -27.33 13.62 -26.13
N LEU A 864 -27.97 14.19 -25.10
CA LEU A 864 -28.80 15.40 -25.17
C LEU A 864 -28.25 16.48 -24.26
N ARG A 865 -28.19 17.71 -24.75
CA ARG A 865 -27.75 18.89 -23.98
C ARG A 865 -28.69 20.08 -24.23
N PRO A 866 -29.37 20.63 -23.20
CA PRO A 866 -30.33 21.73 -23.38
C PRO A 866 -29.60 23.05 -23.63
N ARG A 867 -29.83 23.71 -24.78
CA ARG A 867 -29.12 24.95 -25.17
C ARG A 867 -29.23 26.04 -24.10
N ARG A 868 -30.45 26.27 -23.58
CA ARG A 868 -30.76 27.33 -22.62
C ARG A 868 -29.87 27.32 -21.37
N LEU A 869 -29.47 26.14 -20.89
CA LEU A 869 -28.71 25.99 -19.64
C LEU A 869 -27.29 26.57 -19.75
N PHE A 870 -26.68 26.54 -20.94
CA PHE A 870 -25.26 26.87 -21.11
C PHE A 870 -25.00 28.27 -21.64
N GLN A 871 -26.04 28.93 -22.18
CA GLN A 871 -25.94 30.32 -22.61
C GLN A 871 -25.52 31.20 -21.43
N LEU A 872 -24.72 32.23 -21.70
CA LEU A 872 -24.42 33.30 -20.74
C LEU A 872 -25.65 34.23 -20.54
N ARG A 873 -26.80 33.63 -20.22
CA ARG A 873 -28.08 34.28 -20.02
C ARG A 873 -28.78 33.64 -18.82
N PRO A 874 -28.55 34.16 -17.59
CA PRO A 874 -29.15 33.59 -16.40
C PRO A 874 -30.67 33.80 -16.42
N ASP A 875 -31.41 32.91 -15.77
CA ASP A 875 -32.84 33.07 -15.51
C ASP A 875 -33.08 34.04 -14.34
N ARG A 876 -32.11 34.16 -13.43
CA ARG A 876 -32.15 35.05 -12.27
C ARG A 876 -30.75 35.53 -11.90
N THR A 877 -30.63 36.81 -11.54
CA THR A 877 -29.43 37.39 -10.93
C THR A 877 -29.63 37.68 -9.44
N ILE A 878 -28.57 37.47 -8.64
CA ILE A 878 -28.55 37.74 -7.20
C ILE A 878 -27.34 38.61 -6.86
N ALA A 879 -27.59 39.89 -6.59
CA ALA A 879 -26.55 40.89 -6.30
C ALA A 879 -26.09 40.92 -4.81
N SER A 880 -26.60 40.03 -3.96
CA SER A 880 -26.27 40.02 -2.53
C SER A 880 -25.63 38.69 -2.10
N ALA A 881 -24.46 38.75 -1.46
CA ALA A 881 -23.79 37.58 -0.89
C ALA A 881 -24.62 36.85 0.18
N ARG A 882 -25.52 37.53 0.91
CA ARG A 882 -26.42 36.88 1.88
C ARG A 882 -27.48 36.03 1.19
N GLN A 883 -28.21 36.63 0.25
CA GLN A 883 -29.20 35.95 -0.60
C GLN A 883 -28.55 34.83 -1.43
N GLY A 884 -27.36 35.03 -1.99
CA GLY A 884 -26.63 33.99 -2.71
C GLY A 884 -26.33 32.76 -1.85
N ARG A 885 -25.89 32.96 -0.59
CA ARG A 885 -25.70 31.85 0.36
C ARG A 885 -27.00 31.13 0.71
N GLN A 886 -28.10 31.88 0.85
CA GLN A 886 -29.42 31.29 1.08
C GLN A 886 -29.89 30.45 -0.11
N HIS A 887 -29.66 30.95 -1.33
CA HIS A 887 -29.99 30.22 -2.55
C HIS A 887 -29.22 28.89 -2.65
N LEU A 888 -27.89 28.93 -2.48
CA LEU A 888 -27.02 27.75 -2.54
C LEU A 888 -27.40 26.70 -1.49
N HIS A 889 -27.54 27.11 -0.23
CA HIS A 889 -27.77 26.19 0.88
C HIS A 889 -29.19 25.59 0.89
N ARG A 890 -30.19 26.37 0.43
CA ARG A 890 -31.61 26.04 0.65
C ARG A 890 -32.43 26.06 -0.64
N GLU A 891 -32.61 27.23 -1.28
CA GLU A 891 -33.58 27.39 -2.38
C GLU A 891 -33.31 26.48 -3.60
N SER A 892 -32.04 26.20 -3.89
CA SER A 892 -31.60 25.35 -5.01
C SER A 892 -32.04 23.88 -4.88
N TRP A 893 -32.32 23.42 -3.66
CA TRP A 893 -32.69 22.03 -3.35
C TRP A 893 -34.12 21.89 -2.78
N GLU A 894 -34.90 22.97 -2.72
CA GLU A 894 -36.29 22.96 -2.27
C GLU A 894 -37.26 22.64 -3.43
N ASN A 895 -38.39 22.00 -3.09
CA ASN A 895 -39.50 21.70 -3.99
C ASN A 895 -39.10 20.96 -5.28
N LEU A 896 -38.11 20.05 -5.18
CA LEU A 896 -37.53 19.37 -6.34
C LEU A 896 -38.56 18.63 -7.19
N GLU A 897 -39.58 18.02 -6.57
CA GLU A 897 -40.66 17.33 -7.27
C GLU A 897 -41.43 18.27 -8.21
N GLN A 898 -41.73 19.49 -7.77
CA GLN A 898 -42.40 20.52 -8.58
C GLN A 898 -41.49 21.07 -9.68
N LYS A 899 -40.17 21.01 -9.47
CA LYS A 899 -39.15 21.47 -10.44
C LYS A 899 -38.77 20.39 -11.46
N LYS A 900 -39.35 19.19 -11.41
CA LYS A 900 -39.00 18.09 -12.31
C LYS A 900 -39.22 18.46 -13.79
N GLY A 901 -38.29 18.04 -14.65
CA GLY A 901 -38.30 18.36 -16.08
C GLY A 901 -37.79 19.76 -16.43
N THR A 902 -37.39 20.57 -15.45
CA THR A 902 -36.93 21.95 -15.66
C THR A 902 -35.43 22.12 -15.40
N THR A 903 -34.90 23.24 -15.89
CA THR A 903 -33.55 23.73 -15.59
C THR A 903 -33.64 25.10 -14.92
N GLU A 904 -32.59 25.48 -14.19
CA GLU A 904 -32.48 26.80 -13.57
C GLU A 904 -31.03 27.28 -13.69
N SER A 905 -30.83 28.49 -14.22
CA SER A 905 -29.53 29.14 -14.37
C SER A 905 -29.49 30.43 -13.54
N VAL A 906 -28.68 30.48 -12.48
CA VAL A 906 -28.64 31.61 -11.54
C VAL A 906 -27.23 32.19 -11.44
N LEU A 907 -27.09 33.49 -11.73
CA LEU A 907 -25.84 34.22 -11.55
C LEU A 907 -25.85 34.97 -10.22
N ILE A 908 -24.90 34.65 -9.35
CA ILE A 908 -24.69 35.28 -8.05
C ILE A 908 -23.42 36.11 -8.14
N ASP A 909 -23.57 37.43 -8.19
CA ASP A 909 -22.44 38.35 -8.24
C ASP A 909 -22.66 39.51 -7.25
N PRO A 910 -21.99 39.49 -6.08
CA PRO A 910 -22.15 40.52 -5.08
C PRO A 910 -21.38 41.82 -5.38
N LYS A 911 -20.53 41.86 -6.41
CA LYS A 911 -19.74 43.06 -6.75
C LYS A 911 -20.56 44.05 -7.57
N THR A 912 -21.41 43.52 -8.43
CA THR A 912 -21.98 44.27 -9.53
C THR A 912 -23.47 44.49 -9.31
N PRO A 913 -23.95 45.75 -9.31
CA PRO A 913 -25.34 46.04 -8.95
C PRO A 913 -26.35 45.77 -10.08
N SER A 914 -25.90 45.57 -11.32
CA SER A 914 -26.76 45.30 -12.47
C SER A 914 -26.44 43.96 -13.15
N GLU A 915 -27.48 43.29 -13.63
CA GLU A 915 -27.39 42.00 -14.32
C GLU A 915 -26.48 42.05 -15.56
N GLN A 916 -26.62 43.09 -16.39
CA GLN A 916 -25.85 43.23 -17.62
C GLN A 916 -24.35 43.36 -17.34
N ALA A 917 -23.98 44.09 -16.28
CA ALA A 917 -22.59 44.24 -15.89
C ALA A 917 -22.02 42.95 -15.30
N ALA A 918 -22.81 42.22 -14.50
CA ALA A 918 -22.42 40.90 -13.97
C ALA A 918 -22.20 39.86 -15.08
N ILE A 919 -23.04 39.85 -16.12
CA ILE A 919 -22.87 38.97 -17.28
C ILE A 919 -21.64 39.38 -18.10
N ALA A 920 -21.41 40.69 -18.28
CA ALA A 920 -20.26 41.21 -19.04
C ALA A 920 -18.90 40.89 -18.40
N GLU A 921 -18.86 40.52 -17.11
CA GLU A 921 -17.65 39.98 -16.48
C GLU A 921 -17.22 38.62 -17.05
N TRP A 922 -18.09 37.90 -17.77
CA TRP A 922 -17.81 36.59 -18.36
C TRP A 922 -17.55 36.73 -19.87
N GLN A 923 -16.29 36.58 -20.26
CA GLN A 923 -15.76 36.78 -21.60
C GLN A 923 -15.21 35.48 -22.18
N GLU A 924 -15.09 35.44 -23.49
CA GLU A 924 -14.52 34.29 -24.21
C GLU A 924 -13.10 33.98 -23.71
N GLY A 925 -12.84 32.71 -23.37
CA GLY A 925 -11.57 32.24 -22.80
C GLY A 925 -11.53 32.23 -21.27
N ASP A 926 -12.49 32.85 -20.58
CA ASP A 926 -12.56 32.81 -19.13
C ASP A 926 -12.75 31.39 -18.61
N GLN A 927 -12.01 31.05 -17.55
CA GLN A 927 -12.15 29.78 -16.85
C GLN A 927 -12.85 29.94 -15.50
N ALA A 928 -13.54 28.89 -15.09
CA ALA A 928 -14.17 28.77 -13.78
C ALA A 928 -13.94 27.39 -13.17
N LEU A 929 -13.77 27.35 -11.85
CA LEU A 929 -13.77 26.11 -11.10
C LEU A 929 -15.20 25.56 -11.04
N LEU A 930 -15.42 24.35 -11.55
CA LEU A 930 -16.69 23.65 -11.39
C LEU A 930 -16.71 22.93 -10.04
N VAL A 931 -17.78 23.12 -9.28
CA VAL A 931 -18.15 22.28 -8.14
C VAL A 931 -19.46 21.57 -8.46
N HIS A 932 -19.38 20.25 -8.65
CA HIS A 932 -20.51 19.41 -9.03
C HIS A 932 -21.09 18.68 -7.82
N VAL A 933 -22.42 18.68 -7.69
CA VAL A 933 -23.15 17.85 -6.72
C VAL A 933 -24.44 17.30 -7.34
N TYR A 934 -24.72 16.00 -7.16
CA TYR A 934 -26.00 15.41 -7.51
C TYR A 934 -26.76 14.77 -6.34
N GLY A 935 -28.07 14.62 -6.51
CA GLY A 935 -28.98 13.91 -5.61
C GLY A 935 -29.45 12.54 -6.11
N GLY A 936 -30.44 11.98 -5.41
CA GLY A 936 -30.91 10.61 -5.57
C GLY A 936 -32.13 10.44 -6.48
N ILE A 937 -32.47 9.18 -6.75
CA ILE A 937 -33.65 8.75 -7.54
C ILE A 937 -34.74 8.21 -6.58
N GLY A 938 -35.85 8.93 -6.50
CA GLY A 938 -37.05 8.63 -5.72
C GLY A 938 -38.22 8.10 -6.57
N GLY A 939 -39.45 8.33 -6.10
CA GLY A 939 -40.68 7.87 -6.77
C GLY A 939 -40.96 6.38 -6.59
N GLN A 940 -41.76 5.81 -7.49
CA GLN A 940 -42.15 4.40 -7.49
C GLN A 940 -40.94 3.48 -7.77
N LYS A 941 -40.06 3.89 -8.70
CA LYS A 941 -38.82 3.19 -9.03
C LYS A 941 -37.62 3.78 -8.28
N ARG A 942 -37.74 3.92 -6.96
CA ARG A 942 -36.67 4.48 -6.14
C ARG A 942 -35.43 3.57 -6.09
N GLU A 943 -34.25 4.17 -6.18
CA GLU A 943 -32.99 3.42 -6.12
C GLU A 943 -32.76 2.84 -4.70
N PRO A 944 -32.07 1.69 -4.57
CA PRO A 944 -31.82 1.05 -3.28
C PRO A 944 -31.15 1.98 -2.26
N ALA A 945 -30.18 2.79 -2.71
CA ALA A 945 -29.44 3.73 -1.88
C ALA A 945 -30.32 4.85 -1.28
N ALA A 946 -31.47 5.15 -1.90
CA ALA A 946 -32.42 6.15 -1.44
C ALA A 946 -33.57 5.59 -0.60
N ARG A 947 -33.55 4.28 -0.25
CA ARG A 947 -34.56 3.67 0.64
C ARG A 947 -34.35 4.00 2.11
N GLY A 948 -33.12 4.33 2.50
CA GLY A 948 -32.79 4.79 3.85
C GLY A 948 -33.23 6.24 4.11
N PRO A 949 -33.16 6.72 5.36
CA PRO A 949 -33.54 8.10 5.70
C PRO A 949 -32.58 9.17 5.16
N VAL A 950 -31.43 8.77 4.63
CA VAL A 950 -30.34 9.68 4.24
C VAL A 950 -29.79 9.25 2.88
N TYR A 951 -29.65 10.22 1.97
CA TYR A 951 -28.96 10.06 0.69
C TYR A 951 -27.76 11.01 0.63
N PHE A 952 -26.55 10.49 0.44
CA PHE A 952 -25.32 11.29 0.54
C PHE A 952 -25.04 12.15 -0.71
N GLY A 953 -25.37 11.64 -1.89
CA GLY A 953 -25.01 12.27 -3.16
C GLY A 953 -23.57 11.99 -3.59
N HIS A 954 -23.10 12.80 -4.54
CA HIS A 954 -21.76 12.74 -5.11
C HIS A 954 -21.16 14.14 -5.23
N PHE A 955 -19.84 14.22 -5.23
CA PHE A 955 -19.07 15.46 -5.33
C PHE A 955 -17.93 15.28 -6.33
N ALA A 956 -17.72 16.27 -7.19
CA ALA A 956 -16.54 16.35 -8.05
C ALA A 956 -16.14 17.80 -8.31
N TYR A 957 -14.86 18.00 -8.62
CA TYR A 957 -14.38 19.22 -9.24
C TYR A 957 -14.35 19.08 -10.77
N GLY A 958 -14.31 20.21 -11.45
CA GLY A 958 -14.12 20.27 -12.90
C GLY A 958 -13.62 21.65 -13.30
N ILE A 959 -13.57 21.88 -14.60
CA ILE A 959 -13.23 23.17 -15.19
C ILE A 959 -14.30 23.51 -16.21
N ALA A 960 -14.82 24.73 -16.13
CA ALA A 960 -15.67 25.31 -17.15
C ALA A 960 -14.93 26.43 -17.88
N THR A 961 -15.08 26.51 -19.19
CA THR A 961 -14.50 27.57 -20.03
C THR A 961 -15.62 28.28 -20.78
N VAL A 962 -15.61 29.61 -20.83
CA VAL A 962 -16.50 30.36 -21.71
C VAL A 962 -15.97 30.25 -23.13
N ALA A 963 -16.72 29.61 -24.01
CA ALA A 963 -16.35 29.37 -25.40
C ALA A 963 -17.45 29.84 -26.35
N ARG A 964 -17.06 30.27 -27.55
CA ARG A 964 -17.98 30.60 -28.62
C ARG A 964 -18.47 29.35 -29.33
N GLU A 965 -19.77 29.14 -29.37
CA GLU A 965 -20.38 27.98 -29.99
C GLU A 965 -20.45 28.14 -31.51
N PRO A 966 -19.87 27.24 -32.33
CA PRO A 966 -19.75 27.44 -33.77
C PRO A 966 -21.06 27.51 -34.56
N LEU A 967 -22.14 26.83 -34.16
CA LEU A 967 -23.41 26.83 -34.89
C LEU A 967 -24.22 28.12 -34.66
N THR A 968 -24.20 28.65 -33.45
CA THR A 968 -25.00 29.83 -33.04
C THR A 968 -24.18 31.12 -32.94
N GLN A 969 -22.85 31.01 -32.85
CA GLN A 969 -21.91 32.10 -32.54
C GLN A 969 -22.12 32.74 -31.15
N GLU A 970 -22.94 32.12 -30.30
CA GLU A 970 -23.20 32.56 -28.93
C GLU A 970 -22.09 32.13 -27.97
N LEU A 971 -21.84 32.92 -26.93
CA LEU A 971 -21.00 32.47 -25.82
C LEU A 971 -21.77 31.50 -24.94
N GLN A 972 -21.11 30.39 -24.59
CA GLN A 972 -21.64 29.38 -23.68
C GLN A 972 -20.54 28.78 -22.79
N PHE A 973 -20.96 28.05 -21.75
CA PHE A 973 -20.03 27.25 -20.95
C PHE A 973 -19.70 25.92 -21.62
N ASP A 974 -18.42 25.66 -21.85
CA ASP A 974 -17.86 24.33 -22.10
C ASP A 974 -17.42 23.71 -20.77
N ILE A 975 -17.93 22.53 -20.41
CA ILE A 975 -17.80 21.98 -19.04
C ILE A 975 -17.17 20.59 -19.09
N HIS A 976 -16.03 20.46 -18.42
CA HIS A 976 -15.34 19.18 -18.24
C HIS A 976 -15.25 18.83 -16.75
N TYR A 977 -15.63 17.60 -16.40
CA TYR A 977 -15.58 17.06 -15.05
C TYR A 977 -14.30 16.29 -14.83
N HIS A 978 -13.65 16.44 -13.68
CA HIS A 978 -12.59 15.56 -13.23
C HIS A 978 -13.15 14.61 -12.16
N GLN A 979 -13.71 13.50 -12.63
CA GLN A 979 -14.49 12.59 -11.80
C GLN A 979 -13.58 11.64 -11.00
N VAL A 980 -13.39 11.95 -9.72
CA VAL A 980 -12.82 11.02 -8.73
C VAL A 980 -13.91 10.01 -8.34
N TYR A 981 -14.13 9.03 -9.22
CA TYR A 981 -15.28 8.14 -9.18
C TYR A 981 -14.85 6.69 -8.95
N THR A 982 -15.44 6.03 -7.97
CA THR A 982 -15.09 4.63 -7.66
C THR A 982 -15.54 3.70 -8.78
N HIS A 983 -14.92 2.52 -8.85
CA HIS A 983 -15.38 1.45 -9.71
C HIS A 983 -16.86 1.16 -9.41
N ASN A 984 -17.64 0.92 -10.47
CA ASN A 984 -19.09 0.84 -10.38
C ASN A 984 -19.63 -0.14 -11.42
N GLN A 985 -20.88 -0.57 -11.23
CA GLN A 985 -21.52 -1.53 -12.12
C GLN A 985 -21.89 -0.91 -13.48
N ARG A 986 -22.04 0.42 -13.60
CA ARG A 986 -22.37 1.13 -14.86
C ARG A 986 -21.19 1.26 -15.83
N GLY A 987 -19.95 1.16 -15.36
CA GLY A 987 -18.75 1.38 -16.17
C GLY A 987 -18.47 2.87 -16.41
N LEU A 988 -18.79 3.76 -15.46
CA LEU A 988 -18.24 5.12 -15.52
C LEU A 988 -16.79 5.10 -15.02
N VAL A 989 -15.86 5.58 -15.85
CA VAL A 989 -14.42 5.55 -15.56
C VAL A 989 -13.97 6.87 -14.94
N ALA A 990 -13.25 6.80 -13.81
CA ALA A 990 -12.62 7.97 -13.21
C ALA A 990 -11.67 8.65 -14.21
N GLY A 991 -11.74 9.97 -14.33
CA GLY A 991 -10.94 10.73 -15.29
C GLY A 991 -11.61 12.02 -15.69
N THR A 992 -11.15 12.59 -16.79
CA THR A 992 -11.77 13.77 -17.41
C THR A 992 -12.93 13.35 -18.31
N LEU A 993 -14.14 13.84 -18.03
CA LEU A 993 -15.35 13.56 -18.81
C LEU A 993 -15.99 14.86 -19.29
N ASP A 994 -16.37 14.91 -20.55
CA ASP A 994 -17.20 15.96 -21.12
C ASP A 994 -18.61 15.90 -20.55
N TRP A 995 -19.30 17.04 -20.51
CA TRP A 995 -20.69 17.10 -20.09
C TRP A 995 -21.59 16.17 -20.91
N SER A 996 -21.36 16.03 -22.22
CA SER A 996 -22.07 15.07 -23.06
C SER A 996 -21.95 13.65 -22.51
N LYS A 997 -20.80 13.23 -21.98
CA LYS A 997 -20.62 11.87 -21.49
C LYS A 997 -21.15 11.65 -20.08
N TYR A 998 -20.85 12.57 -19.17
CA TYR A 998 -21.17 12.39 -17.76
C TYR A 998 -22.64 12.71 -17.44
N MET A 999 -23.18 13.75 -18.07
CA MET A 999 -24.56 14.20 -17.85
C MET A 999 -25.48 13.80 -19.00
N GLY A 1000 -25.15 14.21 -20.23
CA GLY A 1000 -26.06 14.17 -21.37
C GLY A 1000 -26.28 12.79 -22.01
N ASP A 1001 -25.38 11.84 -21.76
CA ASP A 1001 -25.41 10.50 -22.34
C ASP A 1001 -26.70 9.78 -21.94
N ARG A 1002 -27.45 9.32 -22.94
CA ARG A 1002 -28.77 8.72 -22.74
C ARG A 1002 -28.69 7.37 -22.03
N GLN A 1003 -27.59 6.64 -22.15
CA GLN A 1003 -27.42 5.31 -21.57
C GLN A 1003 -26.57 5.32 -20.30
N TRP A 1004 -25.50 6.14 -20.26
CA TRP A 1004 -24.57 6.18 -19.11
C TRP A 1004 -24.69 7.42 -18.24
N GLY A 1005 -25.31 8.49 -18.75
CA GLY A 1005 -25.39 9.78 -18.08
C GLY A 1005 -26.47 9.89 -17.00
N PHE A 1006 -26.56 11.06 -16.38
CA PHE A 1006 -27.43 11.33 -15.23
C PHE A 1006 -28.54 12.37 -15.48
N LEU A 1007 -28.55 13.04 -16.63
CA LEU A 1007 -29.48 14.16 -16.91
C LEU A 1007 -30.95 13.81 -16.67
N GLY A 1008 -31.39 12.64 -17.14
CA GLY A 1008 -32.79 12.21 -17.06
C GLY A 1008 -33.22 11.64 -15.71
N THR A 1009 -32.27 11.25 -14.85
CA THR A 1009 -32.57 10.46 -13.66
C THR A 1009 -32.23 11.16 -12.35
N ARG A 1010 -31.29 12.10 -12.32
CA ARG A 1010 -30.84 12.73 -11.07
C ARG A 1010 -31.04 14.26 -11.09
N PRO A 1011 -31.32 14.88 -9.93
CA PRO A 1011 -31.18 16.32 -9.77
C PRO A 1011 -29.70 16.69 -9.58
N VAL A 1012 -29.21 17.70 -10.31
CA VAL A 1012 -27.80 18.12 -10.30
C VAL A 1012 -27.66 19.62 -10.07
N SER A 1013 -26.62 20.01 -9.33
CA SER A 1013 -26.11 21.38 -9.22
C SER A 1013 -24.66 21.43 -9.68
N ASP A 1014 -24.42 22.11 -10.80
CA ASP A 1014 -23.10 22.49 -11.25
C ASP A 1014 -22.87 23.96 -10.91
N ILE A 1015 -21.89 24.25 -10.05
CA ILE A 1015 -21.63 25.61 -9.58
C ILE A 1015 -20.28 26.06 -10.14
N LEU A 1016 -20.31 27.02 -11.05
CA LEU A 1016 -19.15 27.59 -11.72
C LEU A 1016 -18.65 28.77 -10.90
N ILE A 1017 -17.41 28.71 -10.43
CA ILE A 1017 -16.81 29.71 -9.56
C ILE A 1017 -15.76 30.49 -10.36
N LYS A 1018 -16.04 31.76 -10.66
CA LYS A 1018 -15.04 32.70 -11.18
C LYS A 1018 -14.48 33.55 -10.05
N LEU A 1019 -13.19 33.39 -9.78
CA LEU A 1019 -12.47 34.16 -8.77
C LEU A 1019 -11.10 34.50 -9.36
N PRO A 1020 -10.86 35.74 -9.81
CA PRO A 1020 -9.64 36.13 -10.53
C PRO A 1020 -8.34 35.58 -9.92
N ALA A 1021 -8.17 35.71 -8.61
CA ALA A 1021 -7.00 35.19 -7.89
C ALA A 1021 -6.75 33.68 -8.04
N TYR A 1022 -7.75 32.89 -8.42
CA TYR A 1022 -7.66 31.45 -8.62
C TYR A 1022 -7.81 31.04 -10.09
N THR A 1023 -8.59 31.79 -10.88
CA THR A 1023 -9.00 31.41 -12.23
C THR A 1023 -8.24 32.11 -13.35
N GLU A 1024 -7.52 33.20 -13.06
CA GLU A 1024 -6.68 33.90 -14.02
C GLU A 1024 -5.21 33.46 -13.88
N PRO A 1025 -4.46 33.38 -15.00
CA PRO A 1025 -3.03 33.07 -14.95
C PRO A 1025 -2.22 34.28 -14.44
N PHE A 1026 -1.17 33.99 -13.68
CA PHE A 1026 -0.14 34.93 -13.28
C PHE A 1026 1.02 34.88 -14.27
N ASP A 1027 1.56 36.04 -14.67
CA ASP A 1027 2.71 36.11 -15.59
C ASP A 1027 4.01 36.32 -14.83
N PHE A 1028 4.79 35.26 -14.66
CA PHE A 1028 6.11 35.34 -14.04
C PHE A 1028 7.23 35.53 -15.09
N ASN A 1029 7.44 36.78 -15.52
CA ASN A 1029 8.49 37.18 -16.47
C ASN A 1029 8.40 36.47 -17.84
N GLY A 1030 7.20 36.40 -18.43
CA GLY A 1030 6.92 35.78 -19.72
C GLY A 1030 6.50 34.30 -19.63
N ALA A 1031 6.31 33.78 -18.41
CA ALA A 1031 5.82 32.43 -18.16
C ALA A 1031 4.48 32.49 -17.40
N ALA A 1032 3.39 32.17 -18.09
CA ALA A 1032 2.07 32.10 -17.50
C ALA A 1032 1.95 30.87 -16.59
N TRP A 1033 1.42 31.05 -15.37
CA TRP A 1033 1.10 29.99 -14.42
C TRP A 1033 -0.32 30.18 -13.88
N ALA A 1034 -1.16 29.16 -13.91
CA ALA A 1034 -2.52 29.20 -13.40
C ALA A 1034 -2.74 28.19 -12.26
N ALA A 1035 -3.37 28.61 -11.18
CA ALA A 1035 -3.68 27.74 -10.03
C ALA A 1035 -4.64 26.59 -10.42
N LEU A 1036 -5.55 26.83 -11.37
CA LEU A 1036 -6.43 25.81 -11.93
C LEU A 1036 -5.67 24.67 -12.63
N ASP A 1037 -4.52 24.95 -13.24
CA ASP A 1037 -3.72 23.94 -13.95
C ASP A 1037 -3.06 22.98 -12.96
N ASP A 1038 -2.56 23.49 -11.84
CA ASP A 1038 -2.05 22.65 -10.77
C ASP A 1038 -3.15 21.77 -10.17
N LEU A 1039 -4.35 22.32 -9.93
CA LEU A 1039 -5.49 21.53 -9.49
C LEU A 1039 -5.85 20.43 -10.49
N ARG A 1040 -5.87 20.75 -11.78
CA ARG A 1040 -6.16 19.80 -12.87
C ARG A 1040 -5.20 18.61 -12.81
N ILE A 1041 -3.89 18.87 -12.71
CA ILE A 1041 -2.87 17.82 -12.62
C ILE A 1041 -3.10 16.96 -11.39
N GLU A 1042 -3.34 17.54 -10.20
CA GLU A 1042 -3.60 16.76 -8.98
C GLU A 1042 -4.87 15.91 -9.09
N LEU A 1043 -5.90 16.40 -9.78
CA LEU A 1043 -7.11 15.63 -10.05
C LEU A 1043 -6.85 14.48 -11.04
N GLU A 1044 -6.11 14.72 -12.14
CA GLU A 1044 -5.71 13.67 -13.10
C GLU A 1044 -4.86 12.57 -12.43
N LEU A 1045 -3.98 12.94 -11.51
CA LEU A 1045 -3.22 11.98 -10.69
C LEU A 1045 -4.16 11.18 -9.78
N MET A 1046 -5.12 11.84 -9.13
CA MET A 1046 -6.09 11.17 -8.26
C MET A 1046 -7.00 10.22 -9.05
N THR A 1047 -7.48 10.60 -10.24
CA THR A 1047 -8.32 9.74 -11.08
C THR A 1047 -7.55 8.52 -11.58
N ALA A 1048 -6.28 8.66 -11.97
CA ALA A 1048 -5.41 7.54 -12.32
C ALA A 1048 -5.25 6.52 -11.17
N ARG A 1049 -5.08 7.02 -9.93
CA ARG A 1049 -5.04 6.16 -8.74
C ARG A 1049 -6.37 5.43 -8.50
N TYR A 1050 -7.49 6.12 -8.70
CA TYR A 1050 -8.83 5.54 -8.59
C TYR A 1050 -9.08 4.43 -9.62
N ARG A 1051 -8.62 4.60 -10.86
CA ARG A 1051 -8.71 3.58 -11.93
C ARG A 1051 -7.92 2.31 -11.62
N THR A 1052 -6.84 2.42 -10.86
CA THR A 1052 -5.97 1.27 -10.55
C THR A 1052 -6.17 0.69 -9.14
N GLY A 1053 -6.91 1.39 -8.27
CA GLY A 1053 -7.02 1.03 -6.86
C GLY A 1053 -5.68 1.06 -6.13
N ASP A 1054 -4.79 1.99 -6.49
CA ASP A 1054 -3.38 2.00 -6.08
C ASP A 1054 -2.67 0.64 -6.26
N GLY A 1055 -2.96 -0.01 -7.39
CA GLY A 1055 -2.41 -1.31 -7.75
C GLY A 1055 -3.20 -2.51 -7.20
N THR A 1056 -4.25 -2.31 -6.41
CA THR A 1056 -5.10 -3.42 -5.92
C THR A 1056 -6.21 -3.84 -6.89
N GLY A 1057 -6.39 -3.06 -7.97
CA GLY A 1057 -7.38 -3.33 -9.02
C GLY A 1057 -8.80 -2.86 -8.72
N VAL A 1058 -9.09 -2.32 -7.52
CA VAL A 1058 -10.43 -1.83 -7.19
C VAL A 1058 -10.41 -0.66 -6.21
N THR A 1059 -11.39 0.22 -6.32
CA THR A 1059 -11.62 1.35 -5.40
C THR A 1059 -13.11 1.38 -5.08
N TYR A 1060 -13.48 1.56 -3.82
CA TYR A 1060 -14.87 1.61 -3.34
C TYR A 1060 -15.06 2.77 -2.35
N VAL A 1061 -16.32 3.16 -2.16
CA VAL A 1061 -16.69 4.22 -1.22
C VAL A 1061 -16.61 3.68 0.21
N GLY A 1062 -15.81 4.35 1.04
CA GLY A 1062 -15.71 4.05 2.47
C GLY A 1062 -15.73 5.32 3.33
N PRO A 1063 -15.87 5.19 4.66
CA PRO A 1063 -15.91 6.33 5.58
C PRO A 1063 -14.58 7.09 5.71
N ALA A 1064 -13.50 6.64 5.07
CA ALA A 1064 -12.24 7.36 5.03
C ALA A 1064 -11.75 7.70 3.61
N ASN A 1065 -12.37 7.11 2.58
CA ASN A 1065 -12.01 7.25 1.16
C ASN A 1065 -13.30 7.38 0.34
N ASN A 1066 -13.61 8.59 -0.12
CA ASN A 1066 -14.78 8.87 -0.94
C ASN A 1066 -14.51 10.06 -1.86
N CYS A 1067 -15.33 10.22 -2.88
CA CYS A 1067 -15.20 11.26 -3.90
C CYS A 1067 -15.05 12.66 -3.31
N ALA A 1068 -15.89 13.05 -2.34
CA ALA A 1068 -15.82 14.37 -1.71
C ALA A 1068 -14.48 14.59 -1.00
N GLN A 1069 -14.04 13.63 -0.20
CA GLN A 1069 -12.82 13.74 0.57
C GLN A 1069 -11.58 13.77 -0.34
N ASP A 1070 -11.51 12.90 -1.33
CA ASP A 1070 -10.31 12.75 -2.17
C ASP A 1070 -10.21 13.87 -3.22
N SER A 1071 -11.33 14.35 -3.77
CA SER A 1071 -11.34 15.58 -4.60
C SER A 1071 -10.87 16.81 -3.80
N ASN A 1072 -11.32 16.97 -2.55
CA ASN A 1072 -10.86 18.07 -1.69
C ASN A 1072 -9.38 17.94 -1.26
N GLN A 1073 -8.84 16.73 -1.26
CA GLN A 1073 -7.41 16.52 -1.03
C GLN A 1073 -6.57 16.89 -2.25
N ALA A 1074 -7.01 16.61 -3.48
CA ALA A 1074 -6.34 17.10 -4.68
C ALA A 1074 -6.26 18.64 -4.66
N MET A 1075 -7.36 19.32 -4.27
CA MET A 1075 -7.39 20.77 -4.04
C MET A 1075 -6.39 21.24 -2.97
N TYR A 1076 -6.16 20.43 -1.93
CA TYR A 1076 -5.16 20.75 -0.92
C TYR A 1076 -3.72 20.54 -1.44
N ALA A 1077 -3.48 19.47 -2.19
CA ALA A 1077 -2.16 19.15 -2.72
C ALA A 1077 -1.67 20.23 -3.70
N SER A 1078 -2.56 20.71 -4.58
CA SER A 1078 -2.24 21.81 -5.51
C SER A 1078 -1.83 23.08 -4.75
N ALA A 1079 -2.59 23.40 -3.70
CA ALA A 1079 -2.29 24.50 -2.78
C ALA A 1079 -0.93 24.35 -2.05
N ALA A 1080 -0.54 23.14 -1.65
CA ALA A 1080 0.74 22.90 -0.98
C ALA A 1080 1.93 23.03 -1.95
N HIS A 1081 1.79 22.58 -3.19
CA HIS A 1081 2.81 22.75 -4.22
C HIS A 1081 3.09 24.22 -4.53
N LEU A 1082 2.04 25.05 -4.56
CA LEU A 1082 2.19 26.50 -4.68
C LEU A 1082 3.05 27.09 -3.56
N GLU A 1083 2.85 26.68 -2.30
CA GLU A 1083 3.65 27.19 -1.16
C GLU A 1083 5.12 26.76 -1.25
N ALA A 1084 5.37 25.51 -1.63
CA ALA A 1084 6.74 25.03 -1.84
C ALA A 1084 7.44 25.82 -2.96
N ALA A 1085 6.72 26.11 -4.06
CA ALA A 1085 7.22 26.91 -5.17
C ALA A 1085 7.53 28.36 -4.74
N VAL A 1086 6.64 28.98 -3.96
CA VAL A 1086 6.81 30.33 -3.40
C VAL A 1086 8.00 30.41 -2.47
N ILE A 1087 8.18 29.43 -1.58
CA ILE A 1087 9.32 29.38 -0.66
C ILE A 1087 10.62 29.21 -1.44
N ALA A 1088 10.65 28.32 -2.42
CA ALA A 1088 11.84 28.04 -3.23
C ALA A 1088 12.29 29.25 -4.06
N HIS A 1089 11.37 30.13 -4.49
CA HIS A 1089 11.65 31.25 -5.39
C HIS A 1089 11.41 32.63 -4.75
N ARG A 1090 11.47 32.71 -3.41
CA ARG A 1090 11.08 33.91 -2.64
C ARG A 1090 11.80 35.21 -3.05
N THR A 1091 13.07 35.12 -3.45
CA THR A 1091 13.84 36.29 -3.92
C THR A 1091 13.35 36.81 -5.26
N THR A 1092 13.04 35.90 -6.19
CA THR A 1092 12.50 36.21 -7.51
C THR A 1092 11.07 36.73 -7.40
N LEU A 1093 10.27 36.14 -6.51
CA LEU A 1093 8.90 36.57 -6.25
C LEU A 1093 8.83 38.02 -5.76
N LYS A 1094 9.70 38.43 -4.82
CA LYS A 1094 9.74 39.83 -4.35
C LYS A 1094 10.04 40.83 -5.45
N ALA A 1095 10.95 40.47 -6.38
CA ALA A 1095 11.28 41.33 -7.51
C ALA A 1095 10.09 41.42 -8.49
N TRP A 1096 9.39 40.31 -8.71
CA TRP A 1096 8.18 40.26 -9.53
C TRP A 1096 7.02 41.04 -8.91
N GLU A 1097 6.79 40.90 -7.60
CA GLU A 1097 5.74 41.62 -6.84
C GLU A 1097 5.94 43.13 -6.94
N ALA A 1098 7.19 43.60 -6.89
CA ALA A 1098 7.51 45.02 -7.03
C ALA A 1098 7.22 45.56 -8.44
N ASN A 1099 7.32 44.72 -9.47
CA ASN A 1099 7.11 45.08 -10.86
C ASN A 1099 5.65 44.87 -11.33
N ASN A 1100 4.84 44.09 -10.61
CA ASN A 1100 3.47 43.71 -10.97
C ASN A 1100 2.50 43.88 -9.78
N PRO A 1101 2.21 45.11 -9.33
CA PRO A 1101 1.47 45.36 -8.08
C PRO A 1101 0.04 44.79 -8.08
N ASP A 1102 -0.66 44.83 -9.22
CA ASP A 1102 -2.04 44.33 -9.34
C ASP A 1102 -2.08 42.79 -9.24
N GLN A 1103 -1.18 42.10 -9.94
CA GLN A 1103 -1.03 40.64 -9.85
C GLN A 1103 -0.53 40.21 -8.46
N ALA A 1104 0.32 41.01 -7.80
CA ALA A 1104 0.78 40.74 -6.45
C ALA A 1104 -0.38 40.75 -5.43
N GLN A 1105 -1.33 41.69 -5.55
CA GLN A 1105 -2.52 41.72 -4.70
C GLN A 1105 -3.40 40.49 -4.92
N GLN A 1106 -3.64 40.11 -6.17
CA GLN A 1106 -4.38 38.89 -6.52
C GLN A 1106 -3.66 37.63 -5.99
N PHE A 1107 -2.33 37.57 -6.11
CA PHE A 1107 -1.52 36.46 -5.62
C PHE A 1107 -1.59 36.34 -4.08
N GLN A 1108 -1.58 37.46 -3.36
CA GLN A 1108 -1.78 37.44 -1.91
C GLN A 1108 -3.20 36.95 -1.54
N GLN A 1109 -4.22 37.34 -2.31
CA GLN A 1109 -5.57 36.84 -2.13
C GLN A 1109 -5.65 35.31 -2.32
N LEU A 1110 -4.93 34.76 -3.30
CA LEU A 1110 -4.79 33.32 -3.51
C LEU A 1110 -4.15 32.62 -2.30
N LEU A 1111 -3.06 33.18 -1.76
CA LEU A 1111 -2.40 32.63 -0.58
C LEU A 1111 -3.29 32.67 0.68
N ASP A 1112 -4.16 33.67 0.80
CA ASP A 1112 -5.11 33.79 1.89
C ASP A 1112 -6.26 32.78 1.75
N LEU A 1113 -6.84 32.68 0.55
CA LEU A 1113 -7.85 31.69 0.20
C LEU A 1113 -7.35 30.29 0.53
N ARG A 1114 -6.11 29.99 0.12
CA ARG A 1114 -5.41 28.75 0.43
C ARG A 1114 -5.38 28.44 1.93
N ARG A 1115 -4.93 29.39 2.76
CA ARG A 1115 -4.85 29.22 4.22
C ARG A 1115 -6.22 28.93 4.83
N HIS A 1116 -7.28 29.59 4.36
CA HIS A 1116 -8.63 29.32 4.85
C HIS A 1116 -9.21 27.99 4.33
N LEU A 1117 -8.93 27.61 3.08
CA LEU A 1117 -9.27 26.28 2.56
C LEU A 1117 -8.62 25.19 3.41
N GLN A 1118 -7.34 25.31 3.72
CA GLN A 1118 -6.62 24.39 4.61
C GLN A 1118 -7.28 24.30 5.99
N GLN A 1119 -7.58 25.43 6.64
CA GLN A 1119 -8.23 25.44 7.95
C GLN A 1119 -9.64 24.83 7.94
N LYS A 1120 -10.39 24.98 6.83
CA LYS A 1120 -11.78 24.52 6.72
C LYS A 1120 -11.87 23.05 6.33
N LEU A 1121 -11.02 22.60 5.41
CA LEU A 1121 -10.99 21.23 4.90
C LEU A 1121 -10.17 20.29 5.81
N LEU A 1122 -9.20 20.83 6.56
CA LEU A 1122 -8.34 20.08 7.49
C LEU A 1122 -8.25 20.80 8.85
N PRO A 1123 -9.31 20.74 9.70
CA PRO A 1123 -9.38 21.51 10.95
C PRO A 1123 -8.27 21.23 11.97
N PHE A 1124 -7.52 20.13 11.81
CA PHE A 1124 -6.41 19.73 12.68
C PHE A 1124 -5.03 19.78 11.99
N GLY A 1125 -4.93 20.38 10.79
CA GLY A 1125 -3.65 20.79 10.18
C GLY A 1125 -2.81 19.70 9.52
N SER A 1126 -3.18 18.42 9.59
CA SER A 1126 -2.47 17.35 8.89
C SER A 1126 -3.27 16.84 7.69
N ALA A 1127 -2.70 16.94 6.48
CA ALA A 1127 -3.13 16.13 5.35
C ALA A 1127 -2.97 14.64 5.70
N ARG A 1128 -3.80 13.75 5.12
CA ARG A 1128 -3.66 12.32 5.38
C ARG A 1128 -2.24 11.87 5.01
N ALA A 1129 -1.63 11.07 5.90
CA ALA A 1129 -0.26 10.61 5.73
C ALA A 1129 -0.07 9.62 4.56
N ASP A 1130 -1.15 9.07 4.01
CA ASP A 1130 -1.17 8.15 2.85
C ASP A 1130 -0.67 8.79 1.53
N TRP A 1131 -0.56 10.11 1.48
CA TRP A 1131 0.03 10.87 0.38
C TRP A 1131 1.51 11.25 0.60
N ALA A 1132 1.93 11.45 1.86
CA ALA A 1132 3.31 11.79 2.20
C ALA A 1132 4.17 10.54 2.47
N ASP A 1133 3.55 9.50 3.01
CA ASP A 1133 4.06 8.14 3.10
C ASP A 1133 3.34 7.32 2.02
N GLU A 1134 4.06 6.81 1.02
CA GLU A 1134 3.63 5.93 -0.09
C GLU A 1134 2.97 4.59 0.36
N ARG A 1135 2.51 4.49 1.62
CA ARG A 1135 2.30 3.26 2.40
C ARG A 1135 0.85 2.77 2.47
N GLU A 1136 -0.14 3.60 2.15
CA GLU A 1136 -1.56 3.20 2.23
C GLU A 1136 -2.22 3.24 0.85
N SER A 1137 -2.80 2.10 0.45
CA SER A 1137 -3.53 1.95 -0.81
C SER A 1137 -4.96 2.47 -0.68
N LEU A 1138 -5.42 3.26 -1.67
CA LEU A 1138 -6.85 3.39 -1.98
C LEU A 1138 -7.44 1.97 -2.12
N GLY A 1139 -8.66 1.77 -1.60
CA GLY A 1139 -9.26 0.43 -1.50
C GLY A 1139 -8.82 -0.41 -0.28
N SER A 1140 -8.27 0.21 0.78
CA SER A 1140 -8.12 -0.45 2.09
C SER A 1140 -9.41 -0.37 2.92
N ASN A 1141 -9.86 -1.53 3.42
CA ASN A 1141 -11.17 -1.67 4.06
C ASN A 1141 -11.08 -1.25 5.54
N LEU A 1142 -12.23 -0.97 6.16
CA LEU A 1142 -12.36 -0.82 7.63
C LEU A 1142 -11.70 -1.97 8.40
N SER A 1143 -11.61 -3.17 7.81
CA SER A 1143 -11.00 -4.36 8.41
C SER A 1143 -9.47 -4.32 8.51
N ASP A 1144 -8.78 -3.48 7.74
CA ASP A 1144 -7.31 -3.43 7.74
C ASP A 1144 -6.75 -2.58 8.89
N PHE A 1145 -7.46 -1.51 9.28
CA PHE A 1145 -7.09 -0.61 10.38
C PHE A 1145 -8.32 -0.03 11.10
N PRO A 1146 -9.19 -0.86 11.71
CA PRO A 1146 -10.52 -0.46 12.17
C PRO A 1146 -10.54 0.76 13.10
N LEU A 1147 -9.62 0.80 14.08
CA LEU A 1147 -9.55 1.91 15.02
C LEU A 1147 -8.98 3.21 14.41
N GLN A 1148 -8.05 3.11 13.45
CA GLN A 1148 -7.50 4.30 12.78
C GLN A 1148 -8.48 4.84 11.73
N THR A 1149 -9.15 3.98 10.97
CA THR A 1149 -10.12 4.38 9.94
C THR A 1149 -11.37 5.02 10.56
N VAL A 1150 -11.88 4.48 11.67
CA VAL A 1150 -13.00 5.08 12.42
C VAL A 1150 -12.59 6.42 13.05
N GLY A 1151 -11.39 6.49 13.67
CA GLY A 1151 -10.85 7.75 14.19
C GLY A 1151 -10.68 8.82 13.11
N ARG A 1152 -10.21 8.43 11.91
CA ARG A 1152 -10.04 9.33 10.75
C ARG A 1152 -11.37 9.84 10.20
N GLY A 1153 -12.38 8.98 10.06
CA GLY A 1153 -13.73 9.40 9.63
C GLY A 1153 -14.36 10.40 10.62
N LEU A 1154 -14.17 10.22 11.92
CA LEU A 1154 -14.64 11.20 12.92
C LEU A 1154 -13.89 12.55 12.83
N LEU A 1155 -12.63 12.54 12.41
CA LEU A 1155 -11.80 13.75 12.26
C LEU A 1155 -12.06 14.54 10.95
N SER A 1156 -12.64 13.93 9.92
CA SER A 1156 -12.89 14.53 8.58
C SER A 1156 -14.37 14.75 8.23
N TRP A 1157 -15.29 14.68 9.20
CA TRP A 1157 -16.74 14.73 8.95
C TRP A 1157 -17.24 15.91 8.10
N ARG A 1158 -16.55 17.05 8.12
CA ARG A 1158 -16.90 18.24 7.31
C ARG A 1158 -16.64 18.08 5.81
N THR A 1159 -15.77 17.16 5.41
CA THR A 1159 -15.40 16.90 4.00
C THR A 1159 -15.95 15.58 3.46
N MET A 1160 -16.63 14.78 4.30
CA MET A 1160 -17.22 13.50 3.87
C MET A 1160 -18.59 13.64 3.20
N LEU A 1161 -19.34 14.71 3.49
CA LEU A 1161 -20.67 14.91 2.91
C LEU A 1161 -20.56 15.77 1.64
N PRO A 1162 -20.92 15.23 0.46
CA PRO A 1162 -20.83 15.94 -0.83
C PRO A 1162 -21.41 17.35 -0.81
N ARG A 1163 -22.66 17.50 -0.37
CA ARG A 1163 -23.34 18.80 -0.31
C ARG A 1163 -22.68 19.76 0.67
N LYS A 1164 -22.24 19.27 1.84
CA LYS A 1164 -21.56 20.11 2.83
C LYS A 1164 -20.20 20.62 2.34
N ALA A 1165 -19.46 19.78 1.61
CA ALA A 1165 -18.20 20.16 0.99
C ALA A 1165 -18.42 21.27 -0.04
N SER A 1166 -19.40 21.08 -0.94
CA SER A 1166 -19.79 22.11 -1.93
C SER A 1166 -20.21 23.43 -1.28
N ASP A 1167 -21.10 23.38 -0.27
CA ASP A 1167 -21.51 24.56 0.49
C ASP A 1167 -20.31 25.27 1.13
N THR A 1168 -19.34 24.53 1.64
CA THR A 1168 -18.15 25.10 2.29
C THR A 1168 -17.26 25.85 1.31
N ILE A 1169 -16.97 25.24 0.15
CA ILE A 1169 -16.12 25.83 -0.90
C ILE A 1169 -16.79 27.07 -1.49
N THR A 1170 -18.04 26.94 -1.93
CA THR A 1170 -18.77 28.03 -2.59
C THR A 1170 -18.98 29.23 -1.66
N GLN A 1171 -19.30 28.99 -0.37
CA GLN A 1171 -19.41 30.05 0.62
C GLN A 1171 -18.06 30.73 0.91
N LEU A 1172 -16.95 29.99 0.89
CA LEU A 1172 -15.64 30.58 1.09
C LEU A 1172 -15.28 31.47 -0.11
N CYS A 1173 -15.44 30.97 -1.34
CA CYS A 1173 -15.19 31.75 -2.55
C CYS A 1173 -16.05 33.03 -2.62
N LEU A 1174 -17.34 32.96 -2.26
CA LEU A 1174 -18.20 34.16 -2.17
C LEU A 1174 -17.68 35.21 -1.18
N ARG A 1175 -17.07 34.81 -0.05
CA ARG A 1175 -16.46 35.77 0.90
C ARG A 1175 -15.24 36.47 0.33
N TYR A 1176 -14.56 35.82 -0.61
CA TYR A 1176 -13.44 36.38 -1.37
C TYR A 1176 -13.90 37.18 -2.60
N GLY A 1177 -15.21 37.39 -2.78
CA GLY A 1177 -15.76 38.10 -3.92
C GLY A 1177 -15.71 37.27 -5.20
N ALA A 1178 -15.92 35.96 -5.13
CA ALA A 1178 -16.17 35.19 -6.35
C ALA A 1178 -17.53 35.54 -6.97
N SER A 1179 -17.60 35.52 -8.30
CA SER A 1179 -18.85 35.45 -9.07
C SER A 1179 -19.20 33.99 -9.29
N LEU A 1180 -20.44 33.58 -9.00
CA LEU A 1180 -20.87 32.19 -9.11
C LEU A 1180 -21.99 32.04 -10.13
N TRP A 1181 -21.88 31.05 -11.01
CA TRP A 1181 -22.96 30.65 -11.91
C TRP A 1181 -23.48 29.27 -11.53
N VAL A 1182 -24.74 29.18 -11.07
CA VAL A 1182 -25.37 27.94 -10.64
C VAL A 1182 -26.23 27.39 -11.76
N LEU A 1183 -25.90 26.20 -12.23
CA LEU A 1183 -26.59 25.46 -13.28
C LEU A 1183 -27.30 24.25 -12.65
N ARG A 1184 -28.62 24.23 -12.72
CA ARG A 1184 -29.46 23.16 -12.15
C ARG A 1184 -30.17 22.37 -13.23
N THR A 1185 -30.18 21.06 -13.06
CA THR A 1185 -31.05 20.14 -13.80
C THR A 1185 -31.85 19.31 -12.80
N ASN A 1186 -33.14 19.06 -13.09
CA ASN A 1186 -34.00 18.24 -12.23
C ASN A 1186 -34.70 17.18 -13.07
N GLN A 1187 -34.01 16.08 -13.42
CA GLN A 1187 -34.55 14.99 -14.26
C GLN A 1187 -35.10 15.52 -15.60
N VAL A 1188 -34.19 15.95 -16.46
CA VAL A 1188 -34.46 16.72 -17.68
C VAL A 1188 -34.34 15.84 -18.92
N GLY A 1189 -35.12 16.13 -19.96
CA GLY A 1189 -35.22 15.31 -21.18
C GLY A 1189 -36.67 14.97 -21.45
N GLY A 1190 -36.95 13.70 -21.76
CA GLY A 1190 -38.32 13.19 -21.78
C GLY A 1190 -38.91 13.00 -20.38
N HIS A 1191 -40.20 12.70 -20.31
CA HIS A 1191 -40.94 12.55 -19.07
C HIS A 1191 -41.04 11.09 -18.60
N ASP A 1192 -40.60 10.81 -17.36
CA ASP A 1192 -40.85 9.53 -16.68
C ASP A 1192 -41.60 9.78 -15.36
N PRO A 1193 -42.90 9.50 -15.25
CA PRO A 1193 -43.66 9.73 -14.03
C PRO A 1193 -43.31 8.77 -12.89
N THR A 1194 -42.50 7.73 -13.12
CA THR A 1194 -42.22 6.68 -12.13
C THR A 1194 -41.05 6.96 -11.20
N ILE A 1195 -40.26 8.00 -11.49
CA ILE A 1195 -39.13 8.46 -10.67
C ILE A 1195 -39.34 9.88 -10.15
N GLU A 1196 -38.68 10.27 -9.07
CA GLU A 1196 -38.73 11.64 -8.52
C GLU A 1196 -37.34 12.10 -8.07
N PRO A 1197 -37.02 13.40 -8.10
CA PRO A 1197 -35.71 13.89 -7.66
C PRO A 1197 -35.62 13.94 -6.12
N ILE A 1198 -34.52 13.41 -5.56
CA ILE A 1198 -34.23 13.47 -4.12
C ILE A 1198 -33.02 14.37 -3.86
N ALA A 1199 -33.11 15.29 -2.89
CA ALA A 1199 -31.98 16.11 -2.48
C ALA A 1199 -30.92 15.30 -1.71
N PRO A 1200 -29.61 15.55 -1.91
CA PRO A 1200 -28.59 15.01 -1.03
C PRO A 1200 -28.63 15.70 0.34
N VAL A 1201 -28.27 14.95 1.38
CA VAL A 1201 -28.28 15.41 2.77
C VAL A 1201 -27.24 16.52 2.99
N THR A 1202 -27.59 17.49 3.84
CA THR A 1202 -26.66 18.48 4.40
C THR A 1202 -26.95 18.65 5.88
N LEU A 1203 -25.90 18.90 6.69
CA LEU A 1203 -25.94 19.06 8.15
C LEU A 1203 -26.06 20.52 8.57
#